data_AF-A0A0M8YJ85-F1
#
_entry.id   AF-A0A0M8YJ85-F1
#
_cell.length_a   1.000
_cell.length_b   1.000
_cell.length_c   1.000
_cell.angle_alpha   90.00
_cell.angle_beta   90.00
_cell.angle_gamma   90.00
#
_symmetry.space_group_name_H-M   'P 1'
#
loop_
_entity.id
_entity.type
_entity.pdbx_description
1 polymer ?
#
loop_
_entity_poly.entity_id
_entity_poly.type
_entity_poly.pdbx_seq_one_letter_code
_entity_poly.pdbx_strand_id
1 'polypeptide(L)'
;MRTFRGAGACAAALLVATTLIGGAPAAAAAEPPAAPYTAFTSHFEGWGYIDGSFTYERSRNTLNVYQQTANGYALSMHGFTEGNRHWHHLNVSPPNGTRFEAGRSYPTQTNFYTSDSITVFNISGDGQGCEGAAATSGTLNVHEVAYDEATGQFTAFAADYSMRCGSAGRLAKGEIRFQSALGYRAADSWDYRLQFGQQPWGKPGTPLEVPVEATGTLPTTFGEASLTGPNPDAFEITANTCSGNTLSYGQKCALTVTPTATAIGAQTAQLTLPNDAVTGNVRRLLSLEGYHTDQGTYYPLAPHRVLDTRAGQGAPPVKVGAGQAIRLQVTGQGGVPAAASTVVLNVTVTEPGSAGHISIYPTDVARPTVSSLNYTPGWTGANSVTVKVGADGAVNLYNHGAPVHLIADINGYYSKGRIGYTGGQYHPLTTPVRLADTREWGIGRLPAGYYFNVTASWDDPSVNPRIRAFAVNITATDTRAPGFLTAWNGYGPGLPNTSTLNYAAGSTVTNFAVVPSRPCAECGSGTGDPSIGVYTSQDTHVVVDIVGFYDDSSLSGGLRFEPVVPDRIADTRTGLGWPAALAPATTATVVTPDHLAGTETWALATNVTAVEPTASTYLTVWPAGYTGVGRPNTSNLNPAAGAIVPNAVQTMIGPDYGFHVYNNSGRTHLLVDVVGTFYYEPSPTSSSAPSTRSRLTAPTVEAPKAAPLSRPHRA
;
A
#
# COMPACT_ATOMS: atom_id res chain seq x y z
N MET A 1 -0.45 -60.95 36.28
CA MET A 1 -1.32 -60.33 35.25
C MET A 1 -0.51 -59.27 34.52
N ARG A 2 -0.64 -59.26 33.19
CA ARG A 2 0.21 -58.69 32.14
C ARG A 2 0.92 -57.34 32.38
N THR A 3 2.19 -57.34 31.97
CA THR A 3 3.09 -56.23 31.62
C THR A 3 2.58 -55.37 30.46
N PHE A 4 2.82 -54.06 30.48
CA PHE A 4 2.89 -53.20 29.28
C PHE A 4 4.06 -52.21 29.37
N ARG A 5 5.11 -52.50 28.60
CA ARG A 5 6.01 -51.53 27.96
C ARG A 5 5.93 -51.85 26.46
N GLY A 6 5.72 -50.84 25.62
CA GLY A 6 5.72 -51.01 24.17
C GLY A 6 5.39 -49.70 23.45
N ALA A 7 6.39 -49.18 22.75
CA ALA A 7 6.39 -47.93 22.01
C ALA A 7 5.43 -47.94 20.81
N GLY A 8 4.99 -46.75 20.39
CA GLY A 8 4.30 -46.53 19.12
C GLY A 8 4.49 -45.07 18.70
N ALA A 9 5.41 -44.85 17.77
CA ALA A 9 5.63 -43.58 17.11
C ALA A 9 4.38 -43.17 16.33
N CYS A 10 3.81 -41.99 16.62
CA CYS A 10 2.85 -41.35 15.72
C CYS A 10 3.63 -40.61 14.63
N ALA A 11 3.95 -41.32 13.55
CA ALA A 11 4.19 -40.70 12.26
C ALA A 11 2.83 -40.22 11.74
N ALA A 12 2.59 -38.91 11.77
CA ALA A 12 1.47 -38.31 11.04
C ALA A 12 1.79 -38.42 9.55
N ALA A 13 1.29 -39.48 8.90
CA ALA A 13 1.27 -39.58 7.46
C ALA A 13 0.43 -38.42 6.92
N LEU A 14 1.09 -37.47 6.25
CA LEU A 14 0.45 -36.47 5.43
C LEU A 14 -0.22 -37.20 4.26
N LEU A 15 -1.49 -37.57 4.42
CA LEU A 15 -2.31 -37.99 3.30
C LEU A 15 -2.46 -36.76 2.41
N VAL A 16 -1.69 -36.69 1.32
CA VAL A 16 -1.99 -35.81 0.20
C VAL A 16 -3.30 -36.33 -0.37
N ALA A 17 -4.41 -35.77 0.10
CA ALA A 17 -5.67 -35.86 -0.61
C ALA A 17 -5.47 -35.09 -1.91
N THR A 18 -5.11 -35.79 -2.97
CA THR A 18 -5.43 -35.36 -4.33
C THR A 18 -6.95 -35.32 -4.42
N THR A 19 -7.56 -34.24 -3.93
CA THR A 19 -8.85 -33.80 -4.42
C THR A 19 -8.63 -33.46 -5.88
N LEU A 20 -8.86 -34.46 -6.73
CA LEU A 20 -9.36 -34.23 -8.08
C LEU A 20 -10.54 -33.28 -7.90
N ILE A 21 -10.31 -32.01 -8.18
CA ILE A 21 -11.38 -31.04 -8.40
C ILE A 21 -12.03 -31.53 -9.69
N GLY A 22 -12.96 -32.48 -9.53
CA GLY A 22 -13.93 -32.75 -10.57
C GLY A 22 -14.64 -31.43 -10.81
N GLY A 23 -14.29 -30.76 -11.90
CA GLY A 23 -15.02 -29.59 -12.35
C GLY A 23 -16.50 -29.92 -12.32
N ALA A 24 -17.31 -29.01 -11.75
CA ALA A 24 -18.74 -29.10 -11.91
C ALA A 24 -19.01 -29.34 -13.41
N PRO A 25 -19.86 -30.33 -13.78
CA PRO A 25 -20.14 -30.61 -15.18
C PRO A 25 -20.56 -29.29 -15.82
N ALA A 26 -19.90 -28.93 -16.92
CA ALA A 26 -20.24 -27.75 -17.71
C ALA A 26 -21.76 -27.73 -17.87
N ALA A 27 -22.40 -26.62 -17.49
CA ALA A 27 -23.84 -26.45 -17.69
C ALA A 27 -24.16 -26.87 -19.13
N ALA A 28 -25.12 -27.79 -19.27
CA ALA A 28 -25.51 -28.30 -20.58
C ALA A 28 -25.78 -27.10 -21.51
N ALA A 29 -25.20 -27.12 -22.71
CA ALA A 29 -25.40 -26.07 -23.68
C ALA A 29 -26.90 -25.83 -23.84
N ALA A 30 -27.32 -24.56 -23.77
CA ALA A 30 -28.70 -24.23 -24.07
C ALA A 30 -28.96 -24.60 -25.53
N GLU A 31 -30.16 -25.09 -25.83
CA GLU A 31 -30.53 -25.33 -27.22
C GLU A 31 -30.53 -23.96 -27.94
N PRO A 32 -29.76 -23.81 -29.04
CA PRO A 32 -29.77 -22.56 -29.78
C PRO A 32 -31.18 -22.29 -30.33
N PRO A 33 -31.51 -21.03 -30.63
CA PRO A 33 -32.74 -20.70 -31.33
C PRO A 33 -32.89 -21.57 -32.58
N ALA A 34 -34.11 -21.91 -32.96
CA ALA A 34 -34.35 -22.56 -34.24
C ALA A 34 -34.39 -21.49 -35.36
N ALA A 35 -33.86 -21.83 -36.53
CA ALA A 35 -34.06 -21.02 -37.74
C ALA A 35 -35.56 -20.84 -38.03
N PRO A 36 -35.98 -19.72 -38.64
CA PRO A 36 -35.14 -18.67 -39.23
C PRO A 36 -34.62 -17.62 -38.23
N TYR A 37 -33.36 -17.22 -38.40
CA TYR A 37 -32.63 -16.32 -37.51
C TYR A 37 -32.83 -14.85 -37.87
N THR A 38 -32.99 -14.03 -36.82
CA THR A 38 -32.90 -12.58 -36.91
C THR A 38 -31.91 -12.08 -35.87
N ALA A 39 -30.72 -11.70 -36.33
CA ALA A 39 -29.61 -11.31 -35.49
C ALA A 39 -28.72 -10.28 -36.18
N PHE A 40 -27.98 -9.52 -35.38
CA PHE A 40 -26.98 -8.59 -35.88
C PHE A 40 -25.76 -8.62 -34.96
N THR A 41 -24.57 -8.74 -35.52
CA THR A 41 -23.32 -8.61 -34.77
C THR A 41 -22.55 -7.42 -35.30
N SER A 42 -21.85 -6.71 -34.43
CA SER A 42 -20.85 -5.73 -34.87
C SER A 42 -19.69 -5.70 -33.90
N HIS A 43 -18.54 -5.40 -34.45
CA HIS A 43 -17.34 -4.97 -33.76
C HIS A 43 -17.03 -3.54 -34.21
N PHE A 44 -16.88 -2.62 -33.27
CA PHE A 44 -16.38 -1.28 -33.53
C PHE A 44 -14.99 -1.08 -32.90
N GLU A 45 -14.11 -0.34 -33.58
CA GLU A 45 -12.78 0.03 -33.07
C GLU A 45 -12.65 1.55 -32.82
N GLY A 46 -12.51 1.96 -31.56
CA GLY A 46 -12.23 3.34 -31.17
C GLY A 46 -13.45 4.26 -31.17
N TRP A 47 -14.64 3.70 -30.90
CA TRP A 47 -15.93 4.41 -30.94
C TRP A 47 -16.53 4.71 -29.54
N GLY A 48 -15.72 5.16 -28.59
CA GLY A 48 -16.22 5.70 -27.33
C GLY A 48 -17.06 4.70 -26.52
N TYR A 49 -18.38 4.92 -26.43
CA TYR A 49 -19.33 4.09 -25.66
C TYR A 49 -19.75 2.80 -26.38
N ILE A 50 -19.52 2.71 -27.69
CA ILE A 50 -19.92 1.56 -28.50
C ILE A 50 -18.73 0.72 -28.95
N ASP A 51 -17.54 0.99 -28.44
CA ASP A 51 -16.32 0.25 -28.75
C ASP A 51 -16.41 -1.21 -28.24
N GLY A 52 -16.07 -2.20 -29.08
CA GLY A 52 -16.16 -3.62 -28.76
C GLY A 52 -17.12 -4.43 -29.63
N SER A 53 -17.33 -5.70 -29.26
CA SER A 53 -18.16 -6.66 -29.98
C SER A 53 -19.46 -6.93 -29.24
N PHE A 54 -20.56 -7.02 -29.98
CA PHE A 54 -21.87 -7.34 -29.44
C PHE A 54 -22.73 -8.11 -30.45
N THR A 55 -23.74 -8.77 -29.92
CA THR A 55 -24.76 -9.53 -30.64
C THR A 55 -26.13 -9.02 -30.24
N TYR A 56 -26.98 -8.81 -31.23
CA TYR A 56 -28.36 -8.39 -31.06
C TYR A 56 -29.30 -9.49 -31.49
N GLU A 57 -30.27 -9.81 -30.63
CA GLU A 57 -31.31 -10.80 -30.91
C GLU A 57 -32.71 -10.16 -30.81
N ARG A 58 -33.68 -10.76 -31.52
CA ARG A 58 -35.02 -10.20 -31.81
C ARG A 58 -35.87 -9.85 -30.59
N SER A 59 -35.60 -10.43 -29.42
CA SER A 59 -36.39 -10.16 -28.19
C SER A 59 -36.28 -8.72 -27.67
N ARG A 60 -35.34 -7.91 -28.19
CA ARG A 60 -35.07 -6.53 -27.71
C ARG A 60 -35.10 -5.43 -28.78
N ASN A 61 -35.35 -5.73 -30.06
CA ASN A 61 -35.09 -4.80 -31.17
C ASN A 61 -36.16 -4.83 -32.28
N THR A 62 -36.27 -3.73 -33.05
CA THR A 62 -37.15 -3.63 -34.22
C THR A 62 -36.34 -3.73 -35.50
N LEU A 63 -36.69 -4.68 -36.35
CA LEU A 63 -36.14 -4.81 -37.69
C LEU A 63 -37.28 -4.61 -38.70
N ASN A 64 -37.11 -3.66 -39.61
CA ASN A 64 -38.12 -3.21 -40.55
C ASN A 64 -37.59 -3.33 -41.99
N VAL A 65 -38.39 -3.96 -42.85
CA VAL A 65 -38.22 -3.83 -44.30
C VAL A 65 -39.06 -2.64 -44.73
N TYR A 66 -38.46 -1.66 -45.40
CA TYR A 66 -39.17 -0.46 -45.83
C TYR A 66 -38.79 -0.10 -47.26
N GLN A 67 -39.73 0.52 -47.96
CA GLN A 67 -39.51 0.98 -49.32
C GLN A 67 -38.70 2.27 -49.28
N GLN A 68 -37.53 2.26 -49.91
CA GLN A 68 -36.73 3.46 -50.07
C GLN A 68 -37.24 4.19 -51.32
N THR A 69 -37.52 5.50 -51.24
CA THR A 69 -38.13 6.25 -52.35
C THR A 69 -37.29 6.11 -53.63
N ALA A 70 -37.93 5.64 -54.71
CA ALA A 70 -37.34 5.28 -56.01
C ALA A 70 -36.38 4.06 -56.04
N ASN A 71 -36.08 3.39 -54.91
CA ASN A 71 -34.85 2.59 -54.75
C ASN A 71 -35.05 1.16 -54.19
N GLY A 72 -36.10 0.44 -54.60
CA GLY A 72 -36.35 -0.91 -54.08
C GLY A 72 -36.60 -0.96 -52.56
N TYR A 73 -36.43 -2.13 -51.95
CA TYR A 73 -36.57 -2.28 -50.48
C TYR A 73 -35.21 -2.23 -49.80
N ALA A 74 -35.21 -1.63 -48.61
CA ALA A 74 -34.06 -1.57 -47.71
C ALA A 74 -34.37 -2.34 -46.42
N LEU A 75 -33.32 -2.83 -45.79
CA LEU A 75 -33.38 -3.42 -44.46
C LEU A 75 -32.91 -2.38 -43.45
N SER A 76 -33.77 -2.02 -42.50
CA SER A 76 -33.41 -1.18 -41.35
C SER A 76 -33.46 -2.00 -40.07
N MET A 77 -32.44 -1.82 -39.24
CA MET A 77 -32.39 -2.35 -37.89
C MET A 77 -32.25 -1.19 -36.91
N HIS A 78 -33.10 -1.16 -35.89
CA HIS A 78 -33.00 -0.23 -34.78
C HIS A 78 -32.97 -1.02 -33.48
N GLY A 79 -31.95 -0.75 -32.65
CA GLY A 79 -31.74 -1.50 -31.41
C GLY A 79 -31.05 -0.71 -30.32
N PHE A 80 -31.00 -1.31 -29.13
CA PHE A 80 -30.40 -0.69 -27.94
C PHE A 80 -29.37 -1.59 -27.25
N THR A 81 -28.33 -0.98 -26.66
CA THR A 81 -27.34 -1.63 -25.78
C THR A 81 -27.43 -1.12 -24.33
N GLU A 82 -26.78 -1.85 -23.41
CA GLU A 82 -26.61 -1.48 -22.00
C GLU A 82 -27.92 -1.11 -21.27
N GLY A 83 -28.92 -1.99 -21.34
CA GLY A 83 -30.20 -1.76 -20.65
C GLY A 83 -30.99 -0.55 -21.17
N ASN A 84 -30.99 -0.35 -22.50
CA ASN A 84 -31.65 0.76 -23.22
C ASN A 84 -30.96 2.13 -23.13
N ARG A 85 -29.69 2.21 -22.73
CA ARG A 85 -28.96 3.49 -22.63
C ARG A 85 -28.45 4.04 -23.96
N HIS A 86 -28.12 3.14 -24.89
CA HIS A 86 -27.35 3.46 -26.09
C HIS A 86 -28.09 2.92 -27.32
N TRP A 87 -28.45 3.77 -28.28
CA TRP A 87 -29.21 3.34 -29.47
C TRP A 87 -28.30 3.15 -30.68
N HIS A 88 -28.67 2.21 -31.55
CA HIS A 88 -27.98 1.92 -32.79
C HIS A 88 -28.97 1.74 -33.94
N HIS A 89 -28.57 2.20 -35.11
CA HIS A 89 -29.34 2.15 -36.34
C HIS A 89 -28.46 1.64 -37.47
N LEU A 90 -28.95 0.66 -38.21
CA LEU A 90 -28.33 0.16 -39.43
C LEU A 90 -29.32 0.24 -40.59
N ASN A 91 -28.83 0.66 -41.76
CA ASN A 91 -29.57 0.62 -43.01
C ASN A 91 -28.70 -0.03 -44.09
N VAL A 92 -29.27 -1.00 -44.81
CA VAL A 92 -28.62 -1.61 -45.98
C VAL A 92 -29.59 -1.68 -47.16
N SER A 93 -29.15 -1.23 -48.33
CA SER A 93 -29.91 -1.33 -49.60
C SER A 93 -29.00 -1.54 -50.80
N PRO A 94 -29.46 -2.30 -51.83
CA PRO A 94 -28.69 -2.55 -53.04
C PRO A 94 -28.52 -1.28 -53.89
N PRO A 95 -27.62 -1.28 -54.89
CA PRO A 95 -27.51 -0.19 -55.87
C PRO A 95 -28.86 0.10 -56.54
N ASN A 96 -29.05 1.34 -56.97
CA ASN A 96 -30.33 1.80 -57.52
C ASN A 96 -30.82 0.91 -58.68
N GLY A 97 -32.08 0.50 -58.63
CA GLY A 97 -32.69 -0.37 -59.65
C GLY A 97 -32.19 -1.82 -59.69
N THR A 98 -31.39 -2.27 -58.71
CA THR A 98 -30.84 -3.64 -58.66
C THR A 98 -31.38 -4.44 -57.46
N ARG A 99 -31.10 -5.75 -57.45
CA ARG A 99 -31.33 -6.65 -56.31
C ARG A 99 -29.99 -7.20 -55.82
N PHE A 100 -29.92 -7.57 -54.55
CA PHE A 100 -28.80 -8.36 -54.05
C PHE A 100 -28.87 -9.78 -54.62
N GLU A 101 -27.70 -10.39 -54.82
CA GLU A 101 -27.52 -11.75 -55.26
C GLU A 101 -26.71 -12.50 -54.20
N ALA A 102 -27.16 -13.70 -53.84
CA ALA A 102 -26.42 -14.56 -52.93
C ALA A 102 -25.06 -14.96 -53.54
N GLY A 103 -24.02 -14.97 -52.72
CA GLY A 103 -22.64 -15.25 -53.11
C GLY A 103 -21.89 -14.06 -53.71
N ARG A 104 -22.46 -12.86 -53.73
CA ARG A 104 -21.86 -11.67 -54.33
C ARG A 104 -21.39 -10.65 -53.29
N SER A 105 -20.21 -10.09 -53.54
CA SER A 105 -19.64 -8.99 -52.75
C SER A 105 -19.95 -7.66 -53.39
N TYR A 106 -20.38 -6.70 -52.57
CA TYR A 106 -20.74 -5.35 -52.99
C TYR A 106 -19.89 -4.31 -52.27
N PRO A 107 -19.31 -3.32 -52.98
CA PRO A 107 -18.71 -2.16 -52.33
C PRO A 107 -19.81 -1.33 -51.67
N THR A 108 -19.55 -0.83 -50.47
CA THR A 108 -20.51 -0.05 -49.69
C THR A 108 -20.11 1.41 -49.56
N GLN A 109 -21.11 2.30 -49.55
CA GLN A 109 -20.97 3.72 -49.22
C GLN A 109 -22.09 4.14 -48.25
N THR A 110 -21.86 5.20 -47.47
CA THR A 110 -22.79 5.63 -46.41
C THR A 110 -23.77 6.73 -46.84
N ASN A 111 -23.62 7.30 -48.05
CA ASN A 111 -24.46 8.40 -48.52
C ASN A 111 -25.72 7.90 -49.25
N PHE A 112 -26.89 8.32 -48.79
CA PHE A 112 -28.19 7.89 -49.30
C PHE A 112 -28.60 8.48 -50.65
N TYR A 113 -27.91 9.52 -51.15
CA TYR A 113 -28.47 10.40 -52.18
C TYR A 113 -27.67 10.55 -53.47
N THR A 114 -26.53 9.87 -53.67
CA THR A 114 -25.59 10.25 -54.76
C THR A 114 -25.02 9.16 -55.66
N SER A 115 -25.39 7.87 -55.54
CA SER A 115 -24.84 6.87 -56.47
C SER A 115 -25.85 5.83 -56.94
N ASP A 116 -26.16 5.86 -58.23
CA ASP A 116 -26.93 4.83 -58.92
C ASP A 116 -26.17 3.49 -59.06
N SER A 117 -24.94 3.39 -58.53
CA SER A 117 -23.99 2.29 -58.83
C SER A 117 -23.37 1.59 -57.61
N ILE A 118 -23.64 2.03 -56.37
CA ILE A 118 -23.00 1.50 -55.15
C ILE A 118 -24.05 1.13 -54.10
N THR A 119 -23.76 0.10 -53.30
CA THR A 119 -24.61 -0.36 -52.18
C THR A 119 -24.60 0.66 -51.06
N VAL A 120 -25.77 1.03 -50.56
CA VAL A 120 -25.87 1.89 -49.38
C VAL A 120 -25.76 0.99 -48.15
N PHE A 121 -24.77 1.26 -47.31
CA PHE A 121 -24.67 0.69 -45.98
C PHE A 121 -24.32 1.81 -45.01
N ASN A 122 -25.16 2.00 -44.01
CA ASN A 122 -24.95 3.00 -42.98
C ASN A 122 -25.20 2.38 -41.61
N ILE A 123 -24.31 2.70 -40.67
CA ILE A 123 -24.42 2.35 -39.27
C ILE A 123 -24.15 3.61 -38.42
N SER A 124 -25.05 3.87 -37.48
CA SER A 124 -24.98 5.00 -36.55
C SER A 124 -25.51 4.62 -35.17
N GLY A 125 -25.12 5.37 -34.14
CA GLY A 125 -25.57 5.18 -32.77
C GLY A 125 -25.09 6.30 -31.86
N ASP A 126 -25.95 6.75 -30.95
CA ASP A 126 -25.70 7.85 -29.99
C ASP A 126 -25.02 9.10 -30.57
N GLY A 127 -25.44 9.51 -31.76
CA GLY A 127 -24.90 10.70 -32.44
C GLY A 127 -23.49 10.52 -33.01
N GLN A 128 -22.96 9.29 -33.03
CA GLN A 128 -21.77 8.88 -33.77
C GLN A 128 -22.20 7.96 -34.91
N GLY A 129 -21.52 7.99 -36.05
CA GLY A 129 -21.90 7.14 -37.18
C GLY A 129 -20.88 7.18 -38.29
N CYS A 130 -21.10 6.35 -39.29
CA CYS A 130 -20.37 6.42 -40.55
C CYS A 130 -20.92 7.55 -41.46
N GLU A 131 -21.69 8.48 -40.90
CA GLU A 131 -22.31 9.63 -41.56
C GLU A 131 -21.35 10.84 -41.56
N GLY A 132 -20.88 11.26 -42.73
CA GLY A 132 -19.99 12.42 -42.89
C GLY A 132 -19.23 12.41 -44.22
N ALA A 133 -18.76 13.59 -44.67
CA ALA A 133 -18.17 13.81 -46.01
C ALA A 133 -16.79 13.15 -46.28
N ALA A 134 -16.26 12.34 -45.35
CA ALA A 134 -15.06 11.56 -45.59
C ALA A 134 -15.44 10.24 -46.29
N ALA A 135 -14.79 9.90 -47.40
CA ALA A 135 -15.09 8.70 -48.18
C ALA A 135 -14.98 7.42 -47.34
N THR A 136 -16.12 6.96 -46.85
CA THR A 136 -16.36 5.67 -46.19
C THR A 136 -16.48 4.60 -47.26
N SER A 137 -15.47 3.74 -47.37
CA SER A 137 -15.51 2.54 -48.21
C SER A 137 -15.56 1.29 -47.35
N GLY A 138 -16.30 0.30 -47.83
CA GLY A 138 -16.45 -0.99 -47.18
C GLY A 138 -16.91 -2.05 -48.17
N THR A 139 -17.19 -3.23 -47.64
CA THR A 139 -17.66 -4.38 -48.39
C THR A 139 -18.81 -5.03 -47.64
N LEU A 140 -19.84 -5.43 -48.38
CA LEU A 140 -20.95 -6.26 -47.93
C LEU A 140 -20.91 -7.55 -48.75
N ASN A 141 -20.75 -8.69 -48.09
CA ASN A 141 -20.75 -10.01 -48.72
C ASN A 141 -22.11 -10.66 -48.44
N VAL A 142 -22.94 -10.83 -49.47
CA VAL A 142 -24.28 -11.40 -49.33
C VAL A 142 -24.20 -12.92 -49.43
N HIS A 143 -24.69 -13.62 -48.42
CA HIS A 143 -24.68 -15.09 -48.33
C HIS A 143 -26.05 -15.71 -48.64
N GLU A 144 -27.12 -15.04 -48.22
CA GLU A 144 -28.49 -15.45 -48.45
C GLU A 144 -29.32 -14.21 -48.77
N VAL A 145 -30.22 -14.33 -49.74
CA VAL A 145 -31.25 -13.33 -49.97
C VAL A 145 -32.45 -14.00 -50.62
N ALA A 146 -33.64 -13.68 -50.14
CA ALA A 146 -34.91 -14.08 -50.72
C ALA A 146 -35.83 -12.87 -50.83
N TYR A 147 -36.68 -12.89 -51.86
CA TYR A 147 -37.61 -11.82 -52.16
C TYR A 147 -39.04 -12.33 -52.23
N ASP A 148 -39.99 -11.49 -51.83
CA ASP A 148 -41.39 -11.64 -52.19
C ASP A 148 -41.57 -11.18 -53.64
N GLU A 149 -42.01 -12.06 -54.54
CA GLU A 149 -42.08 -11.76 -55.97
C GLU A 149 -43.17 -10.74 -56.33
N ALA A 150 -44.21 -10.59 -55.50
CA ALA A 150 -45.30 -9.66 -55.74
C ALA A 150 -44.95 -8.23 -55.32
N THR A 151 -44.21 -8.09 -54.22
CA THR A 151 -43.91 -6.81 -53.60
C THR A 151 -42.48 -6.36 -53.84
N GLY A 152 -41.52 -7.27 -54.04
CA GLY A 152 -40.08 -7.02 -54.11
C GLY A 152 -39.40 -6.91 -52.75
N GLN A 153 -40.10 -7.19 -51.64
CA GLN A 153 -39.59 -7.11 -50.27
C GLN A 153 -38.59 -8.22 -49.96
N PHE A 154 -37.64 -7.95 -49.06
CA PHE A 154 -36.83 -9.01 -48.46
C PHE A 154 -37.72 -9.96 -47.64
N THR A 155 -37.59 -11.26 -47.87
CA THR A 155 -38.20 -12.33 -47.05
C THR A 155 -37.15 -13.14 -46.29
N ALA A 156 -35.88 -13.07 -46.73
CA ALA A 156 -34.71 -13.51 -45.98
C ALA A 156 -33.47 -12.72 -46.43
N PHE A 157 -32.52 -12.49 -45.54
CA PHE A 157 -31.25 -11.84 -45.85
C PHE A 157 -30.15 -12.26 -44.86
N ALA A 158 -28.97 -12.61 -45.38
CA ALA A 158 -27.77 -12.82 -44.58
C ALA A 158 -26.55 -12.22 -45.28
N ALA A 159 -25.74 -11.49 -44.52
CA ALA A 159 -24.51 -10.91 -45.04
C ALA A 159 -23.47 -10.73 -43.91
N ASP A 160 -22.20 -10.67 -44.28
CA ASP A 160 -21.16 -10.04 -43.45
C ASP A 160 -20.72 -8.72 -44.07
N TYR A 161 -20.24 -7.82 -43.22
CA TYR A 161 -19.78 -6.50 -43.65
C TYR A 161 -18.48 -6.11 -42.95
N SER A 162 -17.74 -5.24 -43.62
CA SER A 162 -16.57 -4.55 -43.08
C SER A 162 -16.47 -3.17 -43.70
N MET A 163 -16.32 -2.13 -42.88
CA MET A 163 -16.24 -0.75 -43.33
C MET A 163 -15.32 0.10 -42.47
N ARG A 164 -14.74 1.13 -43.08
CA ARG A 164 -13.92 2.13 -42.38
C ARG A 164 -14.67 3.43 -42.28
N CYS A 165 -14.90 3.89 -41.05
CA CYS A 165 -15.78 4.99 -40.74
C CYS A 165 -15.06 6.21 -40.17
N GLY A 166 -15.54 7.39 -40.58
CA GLY A 166 -14.98 8.69 -40.20
C GLY A 166 -13.59 8.95 -40.79
N SER A 167 -13.05 10.15 -40.53
CA SER A 167 -11.72 10.56 -40.99
C SER A 167 -10.57 9.75 -40.37
N ALA A 168 -10.81 9.12 -39.22
CA ALA A 168 -9.85 8.23 -38.55
C ALA A 168 -9.85 6.80 -39.11
N GLY A 169 -10.72 6.47 -40.09
CA GLY A 169 -10.74 5.16 -40.74
C GLY A 169 -11.05 3.98 -39.82
N ARG A 170 -11.88 4.22 -38.79
CA ARG A 170 -12.22 3.26 -37.73
C ARG A 170 -12.97 2.05 -38.30
N LEU A 171 -12.55 0.84 -37.95
CA LEU A 171 -13.16 -0.38 -38.48
C LEU A 171 -14.51 -0.67 -37.80
N ALA A 172 -15.52 -0.97 -38.60
CA ALA A 172 -16.77 -1.59 -38.19
C ALA A 172 -16.98 -2.86 -39.01
N LYS A 173 -17.17 -4.01 -38.36
CA LYS A 173 -17.39 -5.28 -39.06
C LYS A 173 -18.31 -6.20 -38.29
N GLY A 174 -19.05 -7.06 -38.97
CA GLY A 174 -20.00 -7.96 -38.33
C GLY A 174 -20.90 -8.68 -39.31
N GLU A 175 -22.01 -9.20 -38.80
CA GLU A 175 -22.95 -10.03 -39.56
C GLU A 175 -24.39 -9.58 -39.39
N ILE A 176 -25.18 -9.73 -40.45
CA ILE A 176 -26.62 -9.50 -40.47
C ILE A 176 -27.33 -10.82 -40.75
N ARG A 177 -28.41 -11.08 -40.01
CA ARG A 177 -29.39 -12.15 -40.25
C ARG A 177 -30.78 -11.55 -40.16
N PHE A 178 -31.58 -11.78 -41.19
CA PHE A 178 -33.00 -11.45 -41.22
C PHE A 178 -33.76 -12.62 -41.81
N GLN A 179 -34.57 -13.28 -40.98
CA GLN A 179 -35.32 -14.48 -41.37
C GLN A 179 -34.46 -15.53 -42.11
N SER A 180 -33.19 -15.62 -41.74
CA SER A 180 -32.17 -16.39 -42.45
C SER A 180 -32.12 -17.84 -41.96
N ALA A 181 -31.89 -18.80 -42.85
CA ALA A 181 -31.61 -20.18 -42.44
C ALA A 181 -30.14 -20.38 -41.99
N LEU A 182 -29.25 -19.43 -42.30
CA LEU A 182 -27.82 -19.52 -42.05
C LEU A 182 -27.46 -19.18 -40.60
N GLY A 183 -26.75 -20.09 -39.94
CA GLY A 183 -26.19 -19.83 -38.61
C GLY A 183 -25.14 -18.72 -38.59
N TYR A 184 -24.78 -18.27 -37.40
CA TYR A 184 -23.77 -17.23 -37.17
C TYR A 184 -23.00 -17.50 -35.88
N ARG A 185 -21.76 -16.99 -35.81
CA ARG A 185 -20.93 -17.08 -34.59
C ARG A 185 -20.96 -15.74 -33.88
N ALA A 186 -21.05 -15.79 -32.56
CA ALA A 186 -21.15 -14.57 -31.76
C ALA A 186 -20.74 -14.85 -30.32
N ALA A 187 -20.08 -13.87 -29.72
CA ALA A 187 -19.66 -13.89 -28.34
C ALA A 187 -19.86 -12.51 -27.74
N ASP A 188 -20.60 -12.48 -26.63
CA ASP A 188 -20.89 -11.27 -25.91
C ASP A 188 -20.17 -11.25 -24.58
N SER A 189 -19.92 -10.05 -24.13
CA SER A 189 -19.48 -9.76 -22.78
C SER A 189 -20.14 -8.45 -22.40
N TRP A 190 -20.56 -8.32 -21.15
CA TRP A 190 -21.19 -7.10 -20.64
C TRP A 190 -20.10 -6.13 -20.13
N ASP A 191 -20.40 -4.83 -20.05
CA ASP A 191 -19.48 -3.75 -19.65
C ASP A 191 -18.20 -3.60 -20.49
N TYR A 192 -18.21 -2.70 -21.47
CA TYR A 192 -17.09 -2.45 -22.39
C TYR A 192 -15.85 -1.83 -21.72
N ARG A 193 -16.00 -1.25 -20.51
CA ARG A 193 -14.91 -0.71 -19.68
C ARG A 193 -14.78 -1.48 -18.38
N LEU A 194 -13.55 -1.91 -18.09
CA LEU A 194 -13.18 -2.44 -16.79
C LEU A 194 -12.47 -1.34 -15.99
N GLN A 195 -13.23 -0.71 -15.08
CA GLN A 195 -12.74 0.41 -14.27
C GLN A 195 -12.36 -0.10 -12.88
N PHE A 196 -11.07 -0.05 -12.57
CA PHE A 196 -10.55 -0.44 -11.26
C PHE A 196 -10.53 0.72 -10.27
N GLY A 197 -10.77 1.95 -10.70
CA GLY A 197 -10.72 3.13 -9.84
C GLY A 197 -9.31 3.40 -9.32
N GLN A 198 -9.20 3.89 -8.08
CA GLN A 198 -7.91 4.23 -7.48
C GLN A 198 -7.16 2.97 -7.02
N GLN A 199 -5.92 2.84 -7.46
CA GLN A 199 -5.06 1.70 -7.13
C GLN A 199 -3.75 2.17 -6.48
N PRO A 200 -3.37 1.59 -5.32
CA PRO A 200 -2.08 1.91 -4.72
C PRO A 200 -0.95 1.47 -5.65
N TRP A 201 0.03 2.34 -5.83
CA TRP A 201 1.19 2.09 -6.67
C TRP A 201 1.94 0.82 -6.22
N GLY A 202 2.28 -0.06 -7.18
CA GLY A 202 3.04 -1.28 -6.95
C GLY A 202 2.31 -2.38 -6.16
N LYS A 203 1.02 -2.22 -5.83
CA LYS A 203 0.23 -3.21 -5.09
C LYS A 203 -0.88 -3.79 -5.99
N PRO A 204 -1.09 -5.12 -5.95
CA PRO A 204 -2.20 -5.73 -6.68
C PRO A 204 -3.52 -5.25 -6.06
N GLY A 205 -4.42 -4.78 -6.91
CA GLY A 205 -5.77 -4.38 -6.54
C GLY A 205 -6.75 -5.56 -6.55
N THR A 206 -8.02 -5.24 -6.30
CA THR A 206 -9.10 -6.22 -6.40
C THR A 206 -9.27 -6.69 -7.85
N PRO A 207 -9.17 -8.01 -8.12
CA PRO A 207 -9.41 -8.54 -9.46
C PRO A 207 -10.86 -8.31 -9.89
N LEU A 208 -11.06 -8.06 -11.19
CA LEU A 208 -12.39 -8.00 -11.80
C LEU A 208 -12.52 -9.09 -12.86
N GLU A 209 -13.71 -9.68 -12.94
CA GLU A 209 -14.03 -10.73 -13.89
C GLU A 209 -14.66 -10.14 -15.16
N VAL A 210 -14.26 -10.66 -16.31
CA VAL A 210 -14.82 -10.36 -17.63
C VAL A 210 -15.56 -11.62 -18.11
N PRO A 211 -16.88 -11.71 -17.88
CA PRO A 211 -17.66 -12.84 -18.34
C PRO A 211 -17.85 -12.76 -19.86
N VAL A 212 -17.69 -13.91 -20.52
CA VAL A 212 -17.92 -14.07 -21.96
C VAL A 212 -18.93 -15.19 -22.16
N GLU A 213 -19.95 -14.93 -22.98
CA GLU A 213 -21.03 -15.86 -23.31
C GLU A 213 -21.09 -16.05 -24.83
N ALA A 214 -21.15 -17.29 -25.30
CA ALA A 214 -21.41 -17.56 -26.71
C ALA A 214 -22.90 -17.38 -26.99
N THR A 215 -23.23 -16.39 -27.83
CA THR A 215 -24.60 -16.01 -28.19
C THR A 215 -24.94 -16.31 -29.66
N GLY A 216 -23.97 -16.82 -30.42
CA GLY A 216 -24.17 -17.33 -31.78
C GLY A 216 -24.84 -18.70 -31.82
N THR A 217 -25.53 -18.98 -32.93
CA THR A 217 -26.18 -20.27 -33.19
C THR A 217 -25.18 -21.35 -33.62
N LEU A 218 -24.01 -20.94 -34.10
CA LEU A 218 -22.85 -21.81 -34.31
C LEU A 218 -21.88 -21.68 -33.12
N PRO A 219 -21.17 -22.77 -32.74
CA PRO A 219 -20.15 -22.69 -31.70
C PRO A 219 -19.11 -21.60 -32.01
N THR A 220 -18.49 -20.99 -31.01
CA THR A 220 -17.47 -19.95 -31.19
C THR A 220 -16.17 -20.38 -30.51
N THR A 221 -15.07 -20.37 -31.26
CA THR A 221 -13.74 -20.78 -30.80
C THR A 221 -12.94 -19.55 -30.40
N PHE A 222 -12.32 -19.59 -29.22
CA PHE A 222 -11.52 -18.46 -28.71
C PHE A 222 -10.02 -18.74 -28.78
N GLY A 223 -9.27 -17.71 -29.17
CA GLY A 223 -7.81 -17.71 -29.18
C GLY A 223 -7.20 -17.28 -27.84
N GLU A 224 -5.89 -17.07 -27.85
CA GLU A 224 -5.14 -16.60 -26.68
C GLU A 224 -5.46 -15.15 -26.35
N ALA A 225 -5.83 -14.89 -25.09
CA ALA A 225 -6.10 -13.55 -24.61
C ALA A 225 -4.79 -12.74 -24.45
N SER A 226 -4.85 -11.45 -24.75
CA SER A 226 -3.69 -10.55 -24.70
C SER A 226 -4.04 -9.18 -24.13
N LEU A 227 -3.07 -8.55 -23.48
CA LEU A 227 -3.11 -7.17 -23.03
C LEU A 227 -2.22 -6.30 -23.92
N THR A 228 -2.76 -5.18 -24.41
CA THR A 228 -2.06 -4.20 -25.25
C THR A 228 -2.38 -2.78 -24.81
N GLY A 229 -1.84 -1.77 -25.50
CA GLY A 229 -2.13 -0.36 -25.25
C GLY A 229 -1.01 0.37 -24.51
N PRO A 230 -1.29 1.54 -23.90
CA PRO A 230 -0.26 2.39 -23.29
C PRO A 230 0.39 1.79 -22.03
N ASN A 231 -0.39 1.09 -21.19
CA ASN A 231 0.06 0.57 -19.90
C ASN A 231 -0.35 -0.90 -19.69
N PRO A 232 0.01 -1.83 -20.60
CA PRO A 232 -0.41 -3.23 -20.48
C PRO A 232 0.12 -3.88 -19.20
N ASP A 233 1.34 -3.53 -18.78
CA ASP A 233 1.99 -4.05 -17.57
C ASP A 233 1.29 -3.62 -16.27
N ALA A 234 0.35 -2.68 -16.34
CA ALA A 234 -0.46 -2.29 -15.19
C ALA A 234 -1.64 -3.25 -14.91
N PHE A 235 -1.78 -4.29 -15.74
CA PHE A 235 -2.86 -5.26 -15.66
C PHE A 235 -2.31 -6.67 -15.92
N GLU A 236 -2.89 -7.67 -15.26
CA GLU A 236 -2.49 -9.07 -15.42
C GLU A 236 -3.73 -9.95 -15.59
N ILE A 237 -3.71 -10.86 -16.56
CA ILE A 237 -4.75 -11.90 -16.70
C ILE A 237 -4.40 -13.03 -15.72
N THR A 238 -5.00 -13.03 -14.54
CA THR A 238 -4.68 -13.98 -13.46
C THR A 238 -5.48 -15.28 -13.53
N ALA A 239 -6.59 -15.29 -14.27
CA ALA A 239 -7.30 -16.52 -14.61
C ALA A 239 -7.92 -16.40 -16.01
N ASN A 240 -7.96 -17.52 -16.73
CA ASN A 240 -8.51 -17.57 -18.08
C ASN A 240 -9.14 -18.95 -18.32
N THR A 241 -10.45 -18.96 -18.53
CA THR A 241 -11.20 -20.17 -18.90
C THR A 241 -11.73 -20.11 -20.34
N CYS A 242 -11.35 -19.09 -21.10
CA CYS A 242 -11.82 -18.85 -22.46
C CYS A 242 -10.84 -19.35 -23.53
N SER A 243 -9.54 -19.05 -23.39
CA SER A 243 -8.57 -19.33 -24.45
C SER A 243 -8.43 -20.81 -24.77
N GLY A 244 -8.45 -21.12 -26.07
CA GLY A 244 -8.40 -22.50 -26.59
C GLY A 244 -9.73 -23.26 -26.51
N ASN A 245 -10.76 -22.70 -25.89
CA ASN A 245 -12.06 -23.35 -25.76
C ASN A 245 -13.01 -22.98 -26.91
N THR A 246 -13.90 -23.91 -27.23
CA THR A 246 -15.04 -23.71 -28.13
C THR A 246 -16.30 -23.70 -27.29
N LEU A 247 -17.06 -22.61 -27.34
CA LEU A 247 -18.31 -22.47 -26.59
C LEU A 247 -19.50 -22.57 -27.54
N SER A 248 -20.48 -23.38 -27.16
CA SER A 248 -21.80 -23.46 -27.81
C SER A 248 -22.76 -22.43 -27.20
N TYR A 249 -23.89 -22.20 -27.86
CA TYR A 249 -24.90 -21.24 -27.42
C TYR A 249 -25.23 -21.34 -25.92
N GLY A 250 -25.21 -20.19 -25.23
CA GLY A 250 -25.47 -20.05 -23.80
C GLY A 250 -24.33 -20.52 -22.87
N GLN A 251 -23.28 -21.16 -23.39
CA GLN A 251 -22.11 -21.50 -22.59
C GLN A 251 -21.27 -20.26 -22.27
N LYS A 252 -20.63 -20.28 -21.10
CA LYS A 252 -19.87 -19.17 -20.56
C LYS A 252 -18.44 -19.55 -20.25
N CYS A 253 -17.56 -18.59 -20.40
CA CYS A 253 -16.22 -18.59 -19.84
C CYS A 253 -15.95 -17.22 -19.21
N ALA A 254 -14.83 -17.09 -18.53
CA ALA A 254 -14.41 -15.84 -17.92
C ALA A 254 -12.89 -15.65 -17.96
N LEU A 255 -12.50 -14.37 -18.03
CA LEU A 255 -11.15 -13.89 -17.78
C LEU A 255 -11.16 -13.13 -16.45
N THR A 256 -10.15 -13.30 -15.61
CA THR A 256 -9.96 -12.48 -14.41
C THR A 256 -8.77 -11.58 -14.62
N VAL A 257 -8.96 -10.27 -14.46
CA VAL A 257 -7.91 -9.26 -14.61
C VAL A 257 -7.62 -8.62 -13.26
N THR A 258 -6.35 -8.63 -12.86
CA THR A 258 -5.86 -7.98 -11.63
C THR A 258 -5.09 -6.71 -12.00
N PRO A 259 -5.42 -5.54 -11.44
CA PRO A 259 -4.68 -4.31 -11.70
C PRO A 259 -3.48 -4.20 -10.76
N THR A 260 -2.37 -3.66 -11.24
CA THR A 260 -1.25 -3.20 -10.41
C THR A 260 -0.75 -1.89 -11.00
N ALA A 261 -0.98 -0.76 -10.32
CA ALA A 261 -0.53 0.53 -10.86
C ALA A 261 1.00 0.56 -10.98
N THR A 262 1.52 0.75 -12.19
CA THR A 262 2.97 0.84 -12.47
C THR A 262 3.48 2.28 -12.43
N ALA A 263 2.58 3.26 -12.55
CA ALA A 263 2.85 4.68 -12.38
C ALA A 263 1.81 5.36 -11.47
N ILE A 264 2.05 6.64 -11.15
CA ILE A 264 1.04 7.53 -10.54
C ILE A 264 0.21 8.18 -11.65
N GLY A 265 -1.08 8.36 -11.40
CA GLY A 265 -2.02 8.92 -12.35
C GLY A 265 -2.72 7.86 -13.22
N ALA A 266 -3.48 8.35 -14.19
CA ALA A 266 -4.30 7.54 -15.07
C ALA A 266 -3.46 6.56 -15.91
N GLN A 267 -3.85 5.29 -15.88
CA GLN A 267 -3.26 4.23 -16.70
C GLN A 267 -4.35 3.48 -17.43
N THR A 268 -4.07 3.15 -18.69
CA THR A 268 -5.04 2.46 -19.56
C THR A 268 -4.38 1.35 -20.35
N ALA A 269 -5.14 0.29 -20.58
CA ALA A 269 -4.75 -0.83 -21.44
C ALA A 269 -5.98 -1.38 -22.16
N GLN A 270 -5.74 -2.35 -23.04
CA GLN A 270 -6.78 -3.03 -23.79
C GLN A 270 -6.61 -4.54 -23.62
N LEU A 271 -7.65 -5.20 -23.12
CA LEU A 271 -7.77 -6.66 -23.15
C LEU A 271 -8.41 -7.06 -24.48
N THR A 272 -7.79 -8.02 -25.17
CA THR A 272 -8.30 -8.62 -26.42
C THR A 272 -8.34 -10.13 -26.28
N LEU A 273 -9.51 -10.72 -26.52
CA LEU A 273 -9.72 -12.16 -26.62
C LEU A 273 -10.15 -12.48 -28.07
N PRO A 274 -9.24 -12.96 -28.94
CA PRO A 274 -9.57 -13.31 -30.32
C PRO A 274 -10.63 -14.42 -30.41
N ASN A 275 -11.43 -14.41 -31.46
CA ASN A 275 -12.37 -15.48 -31.77
C ASN A 275 -12.56 -15.68 -33.29
N ASP A 276 -13.23 -16.76 -33.66
CA ASP A 276 -13.53 -17.13 -35.06
C ASP A 276 -14.84 -16.55 -35.62
N ALA A 277 -15.51 -15.65 -34.88
CA ALA A 277 -16.63 -14.88 -35.42
C ALA A 277 -16.15 -13.76 -36.35
N VAL A 278 -17.05 -13.17 -37.16
CA VAL A 278 -16.69 -12.03 -38.02
C VAL A 278 -16.23 -10.82 -37.20
N THR A 279 -16.81 -10.62 -36.02
CA THR A 279 -16.36 -9.63 -35.04
C THR A 279 -14.90 -9.85 -34.64
N GLY A 280 -14.45 -11.11 -34.60
CA GLY A 280 -13.06 -11.55 -34.57
C GLY A 280 -12.35 -11.42 -33.22
N ASN A 281 -12.96 -10.74 -32.26
CA ASN A 281 -12.48 -10.68 -30.88
C ASN A 281 -13.58 -10.18 -29.92
N VAL A 282 -13.33 -10.35 -28.64
CA VAL A 282 -13.93 -9.60 -27.54
C VAL A 282 -12.87 -8.63 -27.01
N ARG A 283 -13.21 -7.35 -26.86
CA ARG A 283 -12.28 -6.31 -26.39
C ARG A 283 -12.80 -5.56 -25.17
N ARG A 284 -11.91 -5.17 -24.27
CA ARG A 284 -12.19 -4.32 -23.10
C ARG A 284 -11.16 -3.25 -22.93
N LEU A 285 -11.63 -2.03 -22.69
CA LEU A 285 -10.76 -0.94 -22.22
C LEU A 285 -10.60 -1.08 -20.70
N LEU A 286 -9.36 -1.15 -20.27
CA LEU A 286 -8.98 -1.22 -18.87
C LEU A 286 -8.53 0.16 -18.41
N SER A 287 -8.95 0.58 -17.23
CA SER A 287 -8.49 1.84 -16.65
C SER A 287 -8.34 1.76 -15.14
N LEU A 288 -7.29 2.38 -14.64
CA LEU A 288 -7.04 2.61 -13.22
C LEU A 288 -6.41 4.00 -13.01
N GLU A 289 -6.45 4.48 -11.77
CA GLU A 289 -5.78 5.70 -11.32
C GLU A 289 -4.75 5.33 -10.24
N GLY A 290 -3.46 5.39 -10.57
CA GLY A 290 -2.39 5.08 -9.63
C GLY A 290 -2.17 6.19 -8.60
N TYR A 291 -1.95 5.85 -7.32
CA TYR A 291 -1.61 6.84 -6.28
C TYR A 291 -0.54 6.33 -5.31
N HIS A 292 0.21 7.24 -4.70
CA HIS A 292 1.15 6.90 -3.63
C HIS A 292 0.35 6.55 -2.38
N THR A 293 0.62 5.37 -1.81
CA THR A 293 0.09 5.07 -0.48
C THR A 293 0.86 5.88 0.56
N ASP A 294 0.13 6.49 1.49
CA ASP A 294 0.71 7.06 2.70
C ASP A 294 0.87 5.98 3.79
N GLN A 295 0.57 4.72 3.50
CA GLN A 295 0.72 3.63 4.46
C GLN A 295 2.15 3.58 5.00
N GLY A 296 2.27 3.53 6.32
CA GLY A 296 3.57 3.49 6.98
C GLY A 296 4.35 4.81 6.93
N THR A 297 3.79 5.91 6.42
CA THR A 297 4.35 7.25 6.67
C THR A 297 4.12 7.67 8.11
N TYR A 298 5.05 8.46 8.65
CA TYR A 298 4.98 9.05 9.98
C TYR A 298 4.45 10.48 9.94
N TYR A 299 3.56 10.81 10.87
CA TYR A 299 3.07 12.16 11.08
C TYR A 299 3.50 12.63 12.47
N PRO A 300 4.51 13.51 12.56
CA PRO A 300 4.91 14.07 13.85
C PRO A 300 3.82 15.00 14.38
N LEU A 301 3.57 14.91 15.69
CA LEU A 301 2.60 15.75 16.39
C LEU A 301 3.30 16.58 17.47
N ALA A 302 2.69 17.70 17.84
CA ALA A 302 3.07 18.37 19.08
C ALA A 302 2.77 17.42 20.25
N PRO A 303 3.72 17.20 21.19
CA PRO A 303 3.50 16.29 22.31
C PRO A 303 2.21 16.61 23.07
N HIS A 304 1.32 15.62 23.21
CA HIS A 304 0.00 15.80 23.81
C HIS A 304 -0.31 14.71 24.85
N ARG A 305 -0.51 15.10 26.11
CA ARG A 305 -0.89 14.18 27.18
C ARG A 305 -2.29 13.61 26.96
N VAL A 306 -2.41 12.28 26.96
CA VAL A 306 -3.71 11.58 26.83
C VAL A 306 -4.05 10.72 28.04
N LEU A 307 -3.07 10.40 28.87
CA LEU A 307 -3.27 9.65 30.11
C LEU A 307 -2.47 10.31 31.24
N ASP A 308 -3.12 10.52 32.38
CA ASP A 308 -2.49 10.80 33.68
C ASP A 308 -3.38 10.26 34.80
N THR A 309 -3.02 9.08 35.29
CA THR A 309 -3.73 8.41 36.39
C THR A 309 -3.60 9.11 37.75
N ARG A 310 -2.81 10.18 37.87
CA ARG A 310 -2.77 11.02 39.08
C ARG A 310 -3.83 12.11 39.04
N ALA A 311 -4.06 12.65 37.84
CA ALA A 311 -4.98 13.75 37.58
C ALA A 311 -6.37 13.30 37.11
N GLY A 312 -6.58 12.00 36.86
CA GLY A 312 -7.84 11.48 36.35
C GLY A 312 -8.02 11.70 34.84
N GLN A 313 -6.94 11.97 34.11
CA GLN A 313 -6.98 12.18 32.65
C GLN A 313 -6.87 10.84 31.94
N GLY A 314 -7.84 10.51 31.07
CA GLY A 314 -7.86 9.26 30.29
C GLY A 314 -8.16 7.98 31.09
N ALA A 315 -8.10 8.03 32.42
CA ALA A 315 -8.47 6.97 33.35
C ALA A 315 -8.78 7.57 34.74
N PRO A 316 -9.49 6.85 35.64
CA PRO A 316 -9.72 7.31 37.00
C PRO A 316 -8.42 7.65 37.75
N PRO A 317 -8.44 8.58 38.74
CA PRO A 317 -7.26 9.03 39.47
C PRO A 317 -6.78 7.98 40.51
N VAL A 318 -6.39 6.80 40.03
CA VAL A 318 -5.97 5.65 40.85
C VAL A 318 -4.77 4.97 40.23
N LYS A 319 -3.90 4.40 41.07
CA LYS A 319 -2.81 3.53 40.60
C LYS A 319 -3.38 2.32 39.87
N VAL A 320 -2.77 1.97 38.74
CA VAL A 320 -3.09 0.76 37.98
C VAL A 320 -2.60 -0.44 38.77
N GLY A 321 -3.53 -1.23 39.32
CA GLY A 321 -3.21 -2.38 40.17
C GLY A 321 -2.46 -3.49 39.44
N ALA A 322 -1.92 -4.43 40.21
CA ALA A 322 -1.28 -5.63 39.67
C ALA A 322 -2.28 -6.44 38.84
N GLY A 323 -1.86 -6.86 37.64
CA GLY A 323 -2.73 -7.60 36.73
C GLY A 323 -3.83 -6.78 36.07
N GLN A 324 -3.88 -5.46 36.29
CA GLN A 324 -4.87 -4.57 35.68
C GLN A 324 -4.34 -3.95 34.38
N ALA A 325 -5.25 -3.57 33.50
CA ALA A 325 -4.93 -2.84 32.29
C ALA A 325 -5.80 -1.60 32.13
N ILE A 326 -5.22 -0.52 31.62
CA ILE A 326 -5.96 0.63 31.10
C ILE A 326 -6.16 0.42 29.62
N ARG A 327 -7.42 0.44 29.18
CA ARG A 327 -7.77 0.62 27.78
C ARG A 327 -7.74 2.12 27.46
N LEU A 328 -6.79 2.55 26.66
CA LEU A 328 -6.57 3.95 26.30
C LEU A 328 -7.00 4.20 24.85
N GLN A 329 -8.01 5.04 24.65
CA GLN A 329 -8.37 5.52 23.32
C GLN A 329 -7.28 6.47 22.82
N VAL A 330 -6.71 6.21 21.64
CA VAL A 330 -5.64 7.06 21.06
C VAL A 330 -6.08 7.76 19.78
N THR A 331 -6.92 7.15 18.95
CA THR A 331 -7.52 7.85 17.80
C THR A 331 -8.54 8.88 18.27
N GLY A 332 -8.62 10.01 17.57
CA GLY A 332 -9.43 11.16 17.97
C GLY A 332 -8.83 11.97 19.11
N GLN A 333 -7.65 11.61 19.61
CA GLN A 333 -6.94 12.32 20.68
C GLN A 333 -5.65 12.94 20.14
N GLY A 334 -5.29 14.12 20.64
CA GLY A 334 -3.97 14.73 20.38
C GLY A 334 -3.59 14.91 18.90
N GLY A 335 -4.55 14.90 17.97
CA GLY A 335 -4.31 14.99 16.52
C GLY A 335 -4.18 13.65 15.78
N VAL A 336 -4.36 12.50 16.45
CA VAL A 336 -4.32 11.18 15.81
C VAL A 336 -5.64 10.88 15.09
N PRO A 337 -5.65 10.62 13.77
CA PRO A 337 -6.87 10.30 13.03
C PRO A 337 -7.30 8.84 13.22
N ALA A 338 -8.55 8.51 12.85
CA ALA A 338 -9.05 7.13 12.81
C ALA A 338 -8.26 6.22 11.84
N ALA A 339 -7.67 6.84 10.81
CA ALA A 339 -6.81 6.19 9.82
C ALA A 339 -5.38 5.92 10.32
N ALA A 340 -5.05 6.15 11.60
CA ALA A 340 -3.77 5.76 12.17
C ALA A 340 -3.67 4.22 12.31
N SER A 341 -2.54 3.64 11.88
CA SER A 341 -2.23 2.21 12.03
C SER A 341 -1.49 1.93 13.32
N THR A 342 -0.71 2.92 13.76
CA THR A 342 0.25 2.82 14.87
C THR A 342 0.37 4.19 15.52
N VAL A 343 0.52 4.25 16.83
CA VAL A 343 0.82 5.48 17.57
C VAL A 343 2.21 5.41 18.19
N VAL A 344 2.90 6.55 18.26
CA VAL A 344 4.14 6.72 19.00
C VAL A 344 3.81 7.48 20.29
N LEU A 345 3.99 6.81 21.42
CA LEU A 345 3.72 7.32 22.76
C LEU A 345 5.03 7.48 23.52
N ASN A 346 5.11 8.48 24.38
CA ASN A 346 6.03 8.45 25.51
C ASN A 346 5.27 8.06 26.76
N VAL A 347 5.64 6.94 27.39
CA VAL A 347 4.95 6.41 28.56
C VAL A 347 5.84 6.51 29.77
N THR A 348 5.32 7.13 30.83
CA THR A 348 6.01 7.30 32.12
C THR A 348 5.34 6.47 33.20
N VAL A 349 6.16 5.74 33.96
CA VAL A 349 5.77 5.10 35.23
C VAL A 349 6.27 5.98 36.38
N THR A 350 5.45 6.16 37.41
CA THR A 350 5.87 6.81 38.66
C THR A 350 5.25 6.16 39.89
N GLU A 351 5.93 6.36 41.01
CA GLU A 351 5.64 5.81 42.33
C GLU A 351 5.43 4.27 42.40
N PRO A 352 6.28 3.45 41.76
CA PRO A 352 6.22 2.00 41.92
C PRO A 352 6.66 1.58 43.32
N GLY A 353 5.84 0.72 43.96
CA GLY A 353 6.17 0.13 45.26
C GLY A 353 7.06 -1.13 45.19
N SER A 354 7.07 -1.81 44.04
CA SER A 354 7.91 -2.98 43.76
C SER A 354 8.48 -2.90 42.34
N ALA A 355 9.44 -3.76 42.00
CA ALA A 355 9.80 -3.95 40.61
C ALA A 355 8.64 -4.54 39.79
N GLY A 356 8.61 -4.25 38.50
CA GLY A 356 7.57 -4.69 37.58
C GLY A 356 7.79 -4.18 36.16
N HIS A 357 6.79 -4.39 35.30
CA HIS A 357 6.81 -3.89 33.94
C HIS A 357 5.40 -3.56 33.42
N ILE A 358 5.38 -2.72 32.38
CA ILE A 358 4.22 -2.37 31.58
C ILE A 358 4.34 -3.04 30.22
N SER A 359 3.26 -3.68 29.78
CA SER A 359 3.11 -4.18 28.41
C SER A 359 2.04 -3.36 27.69
N ILE A 360 2.41 -2.81 26.54
CA ILE A 360 1.53 -1.98 25.72
C ILE A 360 1.27 -2.67 24.39
N TYR A 361 0.01 -2.87 24.04
CA TYR A 361 -0.39 -3.70 22.91
C TYR A 361 -1.76 -3.28 22.35
N PRO A 362 -2.09 -3.65 21.10
CA PRO A 362 -3.41 -3.42 20.52
C PRO A 362 -4.53 -4.06 21.34
N THR A 363 -5.72 -3.47 21.30
CA THR A 363 -6.92 -3.95 22.00
C THR A 363 -7.54 -5.21 21.41
N ASP A 364 -7.21 -5.54 20.16
CA ASP A 364 -7.74 -6.64 19.37
C ASP A 364 -6.81 -7.86 19.30
N VAL A 365 -5.71 -7.86 20.07
CA VAL A 365 -4.78 -9.00 20.16
C VAL A 365 -4.62 -9.49 21.60
N ALA A 366 -4.27 -10.77 21.75
CA ALA A 366 -3.87 -11.31 23.03
C ALA A 366 -2.61 -10.59 23.54
N ARG A 367 -2.53 -10.36 24.85
CA ARG A 367 -1.40 -9.69 25.48
C ARG A 367 -0.08 -10.42 25.15
N PRO A 368 0.89 -9.75 24.51
CA PRO A 368 2.22 -10.32 24.29
C PRO A 368 2.96 -10.58 25.61
N THR A 369 3.97 -11.46 25.59
CA THR A 369 4.82 -11.75 26.76
C THR A 369 5.95 -10.73 26.95
N VAL A 370 6.06 -9.74 26.07
CA VAL A 370 7.15 -8.75 26.09
C VAL A 370 6.76 -7.49 26.88
N SER A 371 7.77 -6.84 27.44
CA SER A 371 7.65 -5.61 28.24
C SER A 371 7.98 -4.38 27.39
N SER A 372 7.14 -3.35 27.44
CA SER A 372 7.42 -2.05 26.84
C SER A 372 8.26 -1.16 27.76
N LEU A 373 8.03 -1.25 29.08
CA LEU A 373 8.74 -0.45 30.07
C LEU A 373 8.92 -1.26 31.36
N ASN A 374 10.16 -1.36 31.86
CA ASN A 374 10.52 -2.04 33.09
C ASN A 374 10.87 -1.00 34.16
N TYR A 375 10.49 -1.26 35.41
CA TYR A 375 10.69 -0.32 36.51
C TYR A 375 11.06 -1.04 37.81
N THR A 376 11.73 -0.30 38.69
CA THR A 376 12.13 -0.73 40.05
C THR A 376 11.47 0.17 41.11
N PRO A 377 11.45 -0.21 42.40
CA PRO A 377 10.79 0.59 43.44
C PRO A 377 11.33 2.03 43.49
N GLY A 378 10.44 3.02 43.63
CA GLY A 378 10.80 4.44 43.68
C GLY A 378 11.25 5.06 42.36
N TRP A 379 11.30 4.29 41.26
CA TRP A 379 11.71 4.80 39.96
C TRP A 379 10.61 5.67 39.31
N THR A 380 11.02 6.83 38.79
CA THR A 380 10.19 7.64 37.88
C THR A 380 10.94 7.78 36.58
N GLY A 381 10.39 7.24 35.50
CA GLY A 381 11.06 7.21 34.22
C GLY A 381 10.12 6.91 33.07
N ALA A 382 10.58 7.27 31.87
CA ALA A 382 9.80 7.17 30.65
C ALA A 382 10.49 6.28 29.62
N ASN A 383 9.72 5.70 28.71
CA ASN A 383 10.21 5.07 27.49
C ASN A 383 9.30 5.48 26.32
N SER A 384 9.90 5.73 25.16
CA SER A 384 9.16 5.87 23.91
C SER A 384 8.67 4.49 23.44
N VAL A 385 7.43 4.41 22.98
CA VAL A 385 6.73 3.18 22.62
C VAL A 385 5.98 3.41 21.31
N THR A 386 6.41 2.70 20.27
CA THR A 386 5.66 2.58 19.01
C THR A 386 4.77 1.34 19.10
N VAL A 387 3.45 1.52 18.99
CA VAL A 387 2.49 0.43 19.15
C VAL A 387 1.37 0.50 18.13
N LYS A 388 1.05 -0.65 17.54
CA LYS A 388 -0.09 -0.81 16.63
C LYS A 388 -1.38 -0.44 17.38
N VAL A 389 -2.28 0.23 16.68
CA VAL A 389 -3.60 0.59 17.22
C VAL A 389 -4.60 -0.50 16.85
N GLY A 390 -5.44 -0.91 17.80
CA GLY A 390 -6.50 -1.89 17.53
C GLY A 390 -7.56 -1.33 16.56
N ALA A 391 -8.40 -2.20 16.01
CA ALA A 391 -9.46 -1.83 15.08
C ALA A 391 -10.42 -0.74 15.62
N ASP A 392 -10.57 -0.66 16.95
CA ASP A 392 -11.37 0.32 17.67
C ASP A 392 -10.65 1.64 18.00
N GLY A 393 -9.40 1.80 17.58
CA GLY A 393 -8.62 3.01 17.79
C GLY A 393 -7.94 3.13 19.16
N ALA A 394 -7.88 2.03 19.93
CA ALA A 394 -7.33 2.02 21.29
C ALA A 394 -6.12 1.07 21.45
N VAL A 395 -5.43 1.21 22.58
CA VAL A 395 -4.35 0.34 23.05
C VAL A 395 -4.57 -0.04 24.51
N ASN A 396 -4.03 -1.18 24.94
CA ASN A 396 -4.04 -1.63 26.33
C ASN A 396 -2.68 -1.33 26.98
N LEU A 397 -2.67 -0.74 28.18
CA LEU A 397 -1.51 -0.57 29.04
C LEU A 397 -1.67 -1.49 30.25
N TYR A 398 -1.07 -2.66 30.20
CA TYR A 398 -1.16 -3.67 31.26
C TYR A 398 -0.02 -3.52 32.27
N ASN A 399 -0.35 -3.55 33.56
CA ASN A 399 0.62 -3.57 34.64
C ASN A 399 0.82 -4.99 35.21
N HIS A 400 2.04 -5.51 35.12
CA HIS A 400 2.41 -6.78 35.73
C HIS A 400 2.84 -6.67 37.21
N GLY A 401 3.35 -5.51 37.64
CA GLY A 401 3.93 -5.32 38.98
C GLY A 401 2.95 -4.77 40.01
N ALA A 402 3.48 -4.27 41.13
CA ALA A 402 2.69 -3.56 42.14
C ALA A 402 1.97 -2.32 41.54
N PRO A 403 0.97 -1.75 42.24
CA PRO A 403 0.26 -0.59 41.76
C PRO A 403 1.19 0.58 41.39
N VAL A 404 1.01 1.16 40.20
CA VAL A 404 1.79 2.31 39.69
C VAL A 404 0.89 3.40 39.11
N HIS A 405 1.40 4.62 39.04
CA HIS A 405 0.80 5.65 38.18
C HIS A 405 1.39 5.55 36.77
N LEU A 406 0.51 5.66 35.77
CA LEU A 406 0.84 5.78 34.36
C LEU A 406 0.50 7.17 33.83
N ILE A 407 1.40 7.69 33.01
CA ILE A 407 1.23 8.90 32.20
C ILE A 407 1.59 8.53 30.76
N ALA A 408 0.81 8.96 29.77
CA ALA A 408 1.12 8.73 28.36
C ALA A 408 0.90 10.01 27.56
N ASP A 409 1.91 10.37 26.79
CA ASP A 409 1.92 11.51 25.89
C ASP A 409 2.03 11.00 24.44
N ILE A 410 1.21 11.50 23.51
CA ILE A 410 1.29 11.20 22.07
C ILE A 410 2.36 12.08 21.43
N ASN A 411 3.26 11.48 20.64
CA ASN A 411 4.29 12.20 19.87
C ASN A 411 4.07 12.16 18.35
N GLY A 412 3.28 11.20 17.86
CA GLY A 412 2.96 11.06 16.44
C GLY A 412 2.26 9.75 16.13
N TYR A 413 2.02 9.49 14.85
CA TYR A 413 1.40 8.25 14.39
C TYR A 413 1.91 7.83 13.02
N TYR A 414 1.74 6.54 12.69
CA TYR A 414 1.88 6.06 11.32
C TYR A 414 0.52 5.81 10.68
N SER A 415 0.38 6.06 9.38
CA SER A 415 -0.91 5.91 8.69
C SER A 415 -1.20 4.48 8.24
N LYS A 416 -2.50 4.11 8.18
CA LYS A 416 -3.03 2.89 7.54
C LYS A 416 -3.01 2.97 6.01
N GLY A 417 -2.96 4.17 5.45
CA GLY A 417 -3.11 4.42 4.02
C GLY A 417 -3.35 5.89 3.74
N ARG A 418 -4.05 6.22 2.66
CA ARG A 418 -4.26 7.61 2.25
C ARG A 418 -5.06 8.41 3.29
N ILE A 419 -4.51 9.52 3.77
CA ILE A 419 -5.21 10.46 4.68
C ILE A 419 -5.32 11.89 4.14
N GLY A 420 -4.96 12.10 2.88
CA GLY A 420 -5.19 13.35 2.14
C GLY A 420 -3.97 14.26 2.03
N TYR A 421 -2.90 14.00 2.79
CA TYR A 421 -1.60 14.67 2.68
C TYR A 421 -0.49 13.68 3.02
N THR A 422 0.68 13.84 2.40
CA THR A 422 1.80 12.92 2.56
C THR A 422 2.48 13.08 3.93
N GLY A 423 2.65 11.98 4.67
CA GLY A 423 3.47 11.96 5.88
C GLY A 423 4.95 11.79 5.54
N GLY A 424 5.81 11.67 6.54
CA GLY A 424 7.25 11.49 6.35
C GLY A 424 7.69 10.03 6.21
N GLN A 425 8.70 9.79 5.39
CA GLN A 425 9.43 8.53 5.34
C GLN A 425 10.62 8.58 6.28
N TYR A 426 10.99 7.43 6.86
CA TYR A 426 12.13 7.33 7.75
C TYR A 426 13.44 7.17 6.98
N HIS A 427 14.43 8.01 7.30
CA HIS A 427 15.78 7.95 6.78
C HIS A 427 16.74 7.65 7.93
N PRO A 428 17.15 6.37 8.10
CA PRO A 428 18.08 6.01 9.16
C PRO A 428 19.52 6.42 8.82
N LEU A 429 20.31 6.71 9.85
CA LEU A 429 21.75 6.93 9.71
C LEU A 429 22.50 5.61 9.96
N THR A 430 23.45 5.28 9.09
CA THR A 430 24.37 4.14 9.32
C THR A 430 25.27 4.37 10.53
N THR A 431 25.64 5.64 10.76
CA THR A 431 26.41 6.08 11.92
C THR A 431 25.67 7.22 12.60
N PRO A 432 24.99 6.97 13.74
CA PRO A 432 24.44 8.01 14.59
C PRO A 432 25.45 9.11 14.94
N VAL A 433 24.98 10.35 15.01
CA VAL A 433 25.82 11.55 15.19
C VAL A 433 25.42 12.29 16.46
N ARG A 434 26.40 12.83 17.20
CA ARG A 434 26.13 13.76 18.29
C ARG A 434 25.89 15.17 17.73
N LEU A 435 24.68 15.70 17.92
CA LEU A 435 24.33 17.06 17.50
C LEU A 435 24.59 18.10 18.60
N ALA A 436 24.43 17.71 19.86
CA ALA A 436 24.59 18.60 21.00
C ALA A 436 25.19 17.88 22.20
N ASP A 437 26.10 18.56 22.90
CA ASP A 437 26.70 18.10 24.16
C ASP A 437 26.98 19.30 25.08
N THR A 438 26.08 19.61 26.01
CA THR A 438 26.27 20.80 26.85
C THR A 438 27.49 20.74 27.77
N ARG A 439 28.12 19.57 27.92
CA ARG A 439 29.37 19.41 28.68
C ARG A 439 30.55 20.09 27.99
N GLU A 440 30.49 20.22 26.67
CA GLU A 440 31.59 20.73 25.83
C GLU A 440 31.48 22.24 25.56
N TRP A 441 30.38 22.87 25.98
CA TRP A 441 30.07 24.26 25.59
C TRP A 441 30.71 25.34 26.47
N GLY A 442 31.38 24.94 27.55
CA GLY A 442 32.00 25.88 28.49
C GLY A 442 31.03 26.74 29.32
N ILE A 443 29.71 26.52 29.20
CA ILE A 443 28.68 27.24 29.98
C ILE A 443 28.26 26.51 31.27
N GLY A 444 28.80 25.31 31.52
CA GLY A 444 28.37 24.44 32.61
C GLY A 444 27.02 23.76 32.32
N ARG A 445 26.29 23.38 33.36
CA ARG A 445 24.96 22.77 33.24
C ARG A 445 23.97 23.77 32.66
N LEU A 446 23.03 23.29 31.85
CA LEU A 446 21.90 24.12 31.43
C LEU A 446 21.05 24.45 32.68
N PRO A 447 20.76 25.73 32.97
CA PRO A 447 20.02 26.09 34.18
C PRO A 447 18.56 25.61 34.16
N ALA A 448 17.99 25.40 35.35
CA ALA A 448 16.57 25.07 35.49
C ALA A 448 15.68 26.13 34.80
N GLY A 449 14.69 25.67 34.04
CA GLY A 449 13.76 26.53 33.33
C GLY A 449 14.29 27.07 31.99
N TYR A 450 15.43 26.57 31.49
CA TYR A 450 15.99 26.97 30.21
C TYR A 450 15.75 25.93 29.13
N TYR A 451 15.75 26.39 27.88
CA TYR A 451 15.81 25.56 26.69
C TYR A 451 16.83 26.07 25.68
N PHE A 452 17.20 25.22 24.74
CA PHE A 452 18.03 25.57 23.59
C PHE A 452 17.54 24.82 22.36
N ASN A 453 17.85 25.33 21.17
CA ASN A 453 17.54 24.67 19.91
C ASN A 453 18.77 23.89 19.42
N VAL A 454 18.54 22.61 19.10
CA VAL A 454 19.48 21.70 18.44
C VAL A 454 19.20 21.74 16.96
N THR A 455 20.22 22.08 16.17
CA THR A 455 20.11 22.22 14.72
C THR A 455 21.01 21.21 14.03
N ALA A 456 20.53 20.65 12.93
CA ALA A 456 21.30 19.76 12.06
C ALA A 456 21.28 20.31 10.63
N SER A 457 22.40 20.17 9.93
CA SER A 457 22.53 20.58 8.53
C SER A 457 23.15 19.46 7.71
N TRP A 458 22.51 19.14 6.59
CA TRP A 458 23.01 18.21 5.59
C TRP A 458 23.75 18.97 4.49
N ASP A 459 24.81 18.36 3.96
CA ASP A 459 25.64 18.95 2.90
C ASP A 459 24.86 19.15 1.59
N ASP A 460 23.88 18.28 1.32
CA ASP A 460 22.89 18.52 0.27
C ASP A 460 21.81 19.49 0.78
N PRO A 461 21.78 20.75 0.28
CA PRO A 461 20.84 21.76 0.75
C PRO A 461 19.39 21.43 0.38
N SER A 462 19.14 20.50 -0.54
CA SER A 462 17.78 20.06 -0.89
C SER A 462 17.15 19.19 0.21
N VAL A 463 17.93 18.60 1.11
CA VAL A 463 17.46 17.74 2.21
C VAL A 463 16.86 18.56 3.35
N ASN A 464 17.57 19.59 3.82
CA ASN A 464 17.19 20.41 4.98
C ASN A 464 15.73 20.89 4.99
N PRO A 465 15.17 21.47 3.90
CA PRO A 465 13.78 21.96 3.89
C PRO A 465 12.73 20.84 3.87
N ARG A 466 13.12 19.58 3.66
CA ARG A 466 12.22 18.42 3.59
C ARG A 466 12.03 17.73 4.93
N ILE A 467 12.90 18.00 5.91
CA ILE A 467 12.85 17.32 7.21
C ILE A 467 11.66 17.83 8.03
N ARG A 468 10.89 16.89 8.58
CA ARG A 468 9.68 17.12 9.40
C ARG A 468 9.84 16.63 10.84
N ALA A 469 10.74 15.68 11.10
CA ALA A 469 11.08 15.26 12.46
C ALA A 469 12.48 14.67 12.57
N PHE A 470 13.09 14.77 13.74
CA PHE A 470 14.32 14.04 14.08
C PHE A 470 14.00 12.80 14.92
N ALA A 471 14.66 11.69 14.62
CA ALA A 471 14.74 10.52 15.49
C ALA A 471 16.03 10.63 16.31
N VAL A 472 15.90 10.85 17.62
CA VAL A 472 17.03 11.19 18.50
C VAL A 472 17.04 10.36 19.78
N ASN A 473 18.21 10.13 20.35
CA ASN A 473 18.39 9.83 21.76
C ASN A 473 18.73 11.11 22.50
N ILE A 474 17.94 11.44 23.53
CA ILE A 474 18.17 12.58 24.40
C ILE A 474 18.62 12.06 25.75
N THR A 475 19.71 12.61 26.28
CA THR A 475 20.31 12.16 27.54
C THR A 475 20.45 13.30 28.52
N ALA A 476 19.92 13.14 29.73
CA ALA A 476 20.24 13.97 30.88
C ALA A 476 21.40 13.32 31.67
N THR A 477 22.39 14.10 32.05
CA THR A 477 23.53 13.60 32.82
C THR A 477 24.01 14.63 33.84
N ASP A 478 24.75 14.15 34.85
CA ASP A 478 25.25 14.99 35.95
C ASP A 478 24.11 15.80 36.62
N THR A 479 23.02 15.09 36.89
CA THR A 479 21.76 15.60 37.46
C THR A 479 21.90 15.84 38.97
N ARG A 480 21.41 16.97 39.49
CA ARG A 480 21.55 17.33 40.92
C ARG A 480 20.26 17.20 41.74
N ALA A 481 19.12 17.25 41.07
CA ALA A 481 17.79 17.07 41.65
C ALA A 481 16.93 16.20 40.72
N PRO A 482 15.85 15.57 41.23
CA PRO A 482 14.86 14.94 40.37
C PRO A 482 14.26 15.96 39.40
N GLY A 483 14.15 15.58 38.13
CA GLY A 483 13.69 16.47 37.07
C GLY A 483 13.32 15.71 35.80
N PHE A 484 13.06 16.48 34.75
CA PHE A 484 12.67 16.02 33.44
C PHE A 484 13.20 16.94 32.33
N LEU A 485 13.35 16.35 31.15
CA LEU A 485 13.55 17.09 29.89
C LEU A 485 12.29 17.05 29.04
N THR A 486 12.08 18.07 28.22
CA THR A 486 10.99 18.14 27.23
C THR A 486 11.57 18.51 25.87
N ALA A 487 11.26 17.74 24.84
CA ALA A 487 11.66 17.98 23.46
C ALA A 487 10.46 18.27 22.55
N TRP A 488 10.59 19.27 21.69
CA TRP A 488 9.55 19.70 20.74
C TRP A 488 10.16 20.43 19.54
N ASN A 489 9.34 21.10 18.72
CA ASN A 489 9.81 21.85 17.56
C ASN A 489 10.54 23.17 17.89
N GLY A 490 10.71 23.52 19.17
CA GLY A 490 11.41 24.74 19.57
C GLY A 490 10.67 26.05 19.28
N TYR A 491 9.39 26.05 18.88
CA TYR A 491 8.58 27.26 18.56
C TYR A 491 7.38 27.48 19.49
N GLY A 492 6.98 28.74 19.68
CA GLY A 492 5.69 29.15 20.26
C GLY A 492 5.74 29.56 21.75
N PRO A 493 4.71 30.25 22.27
CA PRO A 493 4.75 30.93 23.58
C PRO A 493 4.58 30.01 24.80
N GLY A 494 4.60 28.68 24.63
CA GLY A 494 4.37 27.74 25.73
C GLY A 494 5.04 26.40 25.48
N LEU A 495 5.98 26.06 26.36
CA LEU A 495 6.56 24.73 26.49
C LEU A 495 5.45 23.67 26.61
N PRO A 496 5.51 22.54 25.87
CA PRO A 496 4.54 21.46 26.05
C PRO A 496 4.53 20.94 27.49
N ASN A 497 3.35 20.73 28.06
CA ASN A 497 3.18 20.11 29.38
C ASN A 497 3.35 18.58 29.32
N THR A 498 4.50 18.13 28.81
CA THR A 498 4.88 16.73 28.63
C THR A 498 6.34 16.56 29.03
N SER A 499 6.75 15.36 29.39
CA SER A 499 8.15 15.04 29.64
C SER A 499 8.62 14.06 28.57
N THR A 500 9.77 14.31 27.95
CA THR A 500 10.43 13.33 27.07
C THR A 500 11.16 12.29 27.91
N LEU A 501 11.85 12.68 28.98
CA LEU A 501 12.43 11.75 29.94
C LEU A 501 12.38 12.33 31.34
N ASN A 502 12.45 11.45 32.35
CA ASN A 502 12.47 11.80 33.76
C ASN A 502 13.72 11.17 34.40
N TYR A 503 14.31 11.86 35.38
CA TYR A 503 15.53 11.43 36.03
C TYR A 503 15.51 11.74 37.53
N ALA A 504 16.24 10.92 38.30
CA ALA A 504 16.55 11.19 39.70
C ALA A 504 17.90 11.93 39.83
N ALA A 505 18.18 12.50 41.01
CA ALA A 505 19.49 13.09 41.28
C ALA A 505 20.62 12.04 41.13
N GLY A 506 21.73 12.44 40.52
CA GLY A 506 22.93 11.62 40.32
C GLY A 506 22.80 10.58 39.19
N SER A 507 21.71 10.58 38.43
CA SER A 507 21.48 9.63 37.34
C SER A 507 21.90 10.18 35.97
N THR A 508 22.32 9.28 35.09
CA THR A 508 22.44 9.49 33.65
C THR A 508 21.31 8.71 32.98
N VAL A 509 20.36 9.39 32.35
CA VAL A 509 19.17 8.78 31.78
C VAL A 509 19.04 9.21 30.33
N THR A 510 18.75 8.26 29.46
CA THR A 510 18.52 8.48 28.04
C THR A 510 17.14 7.96 27.65
N ASN A 511 16.48 8.63 26.71
CA ASN A 511 15.27 8.15 26.08
C ASN A 511 15.30 8.48 24.59
N PHE A 512 14.85 7.55 23.77
CA PHE A 512 14.59 7.79 22.35
C PHE A 512 13.35 8.66 22.18
N ALA A 513 13.37 9.56 21.20
CA ALA A 513 12.24 10.40 20.86
C ALA A 513 12.21 10.68 19.36
N VAL A 514 11.00 10.72 18.79
CA VAL A 514 10.78 11.31 17.46
C VAL A 514 10.17 12.69 17.66
N VAL A 515 10.93 13.73 17.33
CA VAL A 515 10.62 15.12 17.70
C VAL A 515 10.32 15.91 16.43
N PRO A 516 9.16 16.60 16.33
CA PRO A 516 8.86 17.45 15.18
C PRO A 516 9.94 18.52 15.01
N SER A 517 10.40 18.73 13.77
CA SER A 517 11.38 19.76 13.44
C SER A 517 10.74 20.97 12.78
N ARG A 518 11.46 22.08 12.78
CA ARG A 518 11.12 23.27 11.99
C ARG A 518 12.40 23.95 11.49
N PRO A 519 12.32 24.83 10.49
CA PRO A 519 13.42 25.73 10.17
C PRO A 519 13.81 26.61 11.38
N CYS A 520 15.10 26.67 11.73
CA CYS A 520 15.57 27.45 12.86
C CYS A 520 15.69 28.95 12.54
N ALA A 521 14.66 29.73 12.86
CA ALA A 521 14.70 31.18 12.68
C ALA A 521 15.71 31.91 13.61
N GLU A 522 16.03 31.32 14.76
CA GLU A 522 16.83 31.96 15.83
C GLU A 522 18.31 31.54 15.82
N CYS A 523 18.70 30.59 14.97
CA CYS A 523 20.06 30.06 14.90
C CYS A 523 21.01 30.90 14.03
N GLY A 524 20.56 32.08 13.58
CA GLY A 524 21.38 33.00 12.79
C GLY A 524 21.66 32.54 11.35
N SER A 525 21.00 31.48 10.88
CA SER A 525 21.17 31.00 9.52
C SER A 525 19.98 31.45 8.67
N GLY A 526 20.27 32.19 7.60
CA GLY A 526 19.31 32.40 6.52
C GLY A 526 19.03 31.12 5.71
N THR A 527 19.45 29.95 6.20
CA THR A 527 19.54 28.67 5.47
C THR A 527 18.31 27.78 5.65
N GLY A 528 17.47 28.03 6.67
CA GLY A 528 16.29 27.19 6.92
C GLY A 528 16.60 25.79 7.46
N ASP A 529 17.76 25.60 8.10
CA ASP A 529 18.16 24.32 8.69
C ASP A 529 17.12 23.82 9.71
N PRO A 530 16.79 22.52 9.72
CA PRO A 530 15.85 21.95 10.66
C PRO A 530 16.42 21.94 12.08
N SER A 531 15.57 22.25 13.06
CA SER A 531 15.90 22.22 14.48
C SER A 531 14.77 21.69 15.35
N ILE A 532 15.16 21.29 16.56
CA ILE A 532 14.28 20.90 17.68
C ILE A 532 14.66 21.70 18.93
N GLY A 533 13.71 21.92 19.84
CA GLY A 533 13.97 22.52 21.16
C GLY A 533 14.11 21.47 22.24
N VAL A 534 15.01 21.67 23.20
CA VAL A 534 15.15 20.84 24.40
C VAL A 534 15.17 21.71 25.66
N TYR A 535 14.20 21.49 26.53
CA TYR A 535 14.00 22.18 27.81
C TYR A 535 14.47 21.31 28.97
N THR A 536 14.98 21.96 30.02
CA THR A 536 15.26 21.33 31.30
C THR A 536 14.51 21.96 32.46
N SER A 537 13.94 21.13 33.32
CA SER A 537 13.27 21.56 34.56
C SER A 537 14.23 21.75 35.74
N GLN A 538 15.43 21.17 35.69
CA GLN A 538 16.48 21.27 36.72
C GLN A 538 17.84 21.52 36.08
N ASP A 539 18.85 21.90 36.86
CA ASP A 539 20.21 22.04 36.37
C ASP A 539 20.79 20.69 35.94
N THR A 540 21.12 20.55 34.65
CA THR A 540 21.65 19.28 34.11
C THR A 540 22.45 19.49 32.83
N HIS A 541 23.30 18.53 32.50
CA HIS A 541 23.88 18.42 31.18
C HIS A 541 22.95 17.64 30.24
N VAL A 542 22.87 18.09 28.99
CA VAL A 542 22.02 17.50 27.96
C VAL A 542 22.90 17.06 26.80
N VAL A 543 22.70 15.84 26.33
CA VAL A 543 23.32 15.30 25.12
C VAL A 543 22.22 14.89 24.15
N VAL A 544 22.35 15.24 22.87
CA VAL A 544 21.41 14.86 21.82
C VAL A 544 22.16 14.18 20.70
N ASP A 545 21.85 12.90 20.51
CA ASP A 545 22.40 12.06 19.45
C ASP A 545 21.30 11.78 18.42
N ILE A 546 21.52 12.08 17.14
CA ILE A 546 20.58 11.78 16.05
C ILE A 546 20.87 10.41 15.45
N VAL A 547 19.83 9.61 15.26
CA VAL A 547 19.90 8.25 14.66
C VAL A 547 19.21 8.18 13.30
N GLY A 548 18.41 9.19 12.95
CA GLY A 548 17.70 9.28 11.69
C GLY A 548 16.76 10.49 11.66
N PHE A 549 16.03 10.65 10.58
CA PHE A 549 15.02 11.71 10.45
C PHE A 549 13.82 11.24 9.63
N TYR A 550 12.73 12.02 9.68
CA TYR A 550 11.56 11.84 8.84
C TYR A 550 11.41 13.04 7.91
N ASP A 551 11.20 12.80 6.63
CA ASP A 551 11.06 13.84 5.61
C ASP A 551 9.58 14.20 5.34
N ASP A 552 9.27 14.78 4.18
CA ASP A 552 7.93 15.02 3.67
C ASP A 552 7.53 14.07 2.53
N SER A 553 8.15 12.88 2.50
CA SER A 553 8.10 11.88 1.42
C SER A 553 8.59 12.37 0.06
N SER A 554 9.36 13.46 0.00
CA SER A 554 9.94 13.94 -1.27
C SER A 554 11.37 13.48 -1.53
N LEU A 555 12.08 12.94 -0.52
CA LEU A 555 13.43 12.43 -0.70
C LEU A 555 13.39 10.97 -1.15
N SER A 556 14.30 10.61 -2.05
CA SER A 556 14.52 9.20 -2.42
C SER A 556 15.13 8.41 -1.26
N GLY A 557 14.81 7.13 -1.15
CA GLY A 557 15.41 6.24 -0.14
C GLY A 557 14.67 6.17 1.18
N GLY A 558 13.58 6.93 1.34
CA GLY A 558 12.81 6.90 2.58
C GLY A 558 12.08 5.58 2.81
N LEU A 559 12.09 5.12 4.05
CA LEU A 559 11.48 3.86 4.48
C LEU A 559 10.06 4.09 5.04
N ARG A 560 9.17 3.13 4.79
CA ARG A 560 7.82 3.04 5.36
C ARG A 560 7.83 2.12 6.58
N PHE A 561 6.98 2.40 7.55
CA PHE A 561 6.83 1.58 8.76
C PHE A 561 5.74 0.52 8.62
N GLU A 562 6.04 -0.70 9.02
CA GLU A 562 5.09 -1.78 9.20
C GLU A 562 5.08 -2.25 10.66
N PRO A 563 3.95 -2.13 11.39
CA PRO A 563 3.87 -2.60 12.76
C PRO A 563 3.87 -4.13 12.81
N VAL A 564 4.57 -4.70 13.78
CA VAL A 564 4.47 -6.13 14.11
C VAL A 564 3.86 -6.33 15.49
N VAL A 565 3.29 -7.51 15.73
CA VAL A 565 3.03 -7.92 17.12
C VAL A 565 4.39 -8.01 17.81
N PRO A 566 4.58 -7.36 18.98
CA PRO A 566 5.89 -7.31 19.62
C PRO A 566 6.54 -8.70 19.78
N ASP A 567 7.75 -8.87 19.24
CA ASP A 567 8.44 -10.16 19.13
C ASP A 567 9.87 -10.10 19.69
N ARG A 568 10.25 -11.09 20.50
CA ARG A 568 11.57 -11.12 21.13
C ARG A 568 12.58 -11.85 20.25
N ILE A 569 13.58 -11.14 19.76
CA ILE A 569 14.65 -11.71 18.91
C ILE A 569 15.96 -11.96 19.66
N ALA A 570 16.11 -11.36 20.84
CA ALA A 570 17.25 -11.63 21.72
C ALA A 570 16.81 -11.71 23.19
N ASP A 571 17.29 -12.74 23.89
CA ASP A 571 17.20 -12.90 25.34
C ASP A 571 18.40 -13.69 25.84
N THR A 572 19.45 -12.97 26.21
CA THR A 572 20.72 -13.56 26.67
C THR A 572 20.62 -14.36 27.96
N ARG A 573 19.48 -14.34 28.67
CA ARG A 573 19.23 -15.19 29.83
C ARG A 573 18.85 -16.61 29.42
N THR A 574 18.30 -16.76 28.22
CA THR A 574 17.87 -18.04 27.64
C THR A 574 18.79 -18.50 26.50
N GLY A 575 19.71 -17.65 26.06
CA GLY A 575 20.60 -17.89 24.93
C GLY A 575 20.00 -17.53 23.57
N LEU A 576 18.80 -16.95 23.53
CA LEU A 576 18.15 -16.50 22.30
C LEU A 576 18.89 -15.30 21.70
N GLY A 577 19.22 -15.36 20.42
CA GLY A 577 19.90 -14.30 19.66
C GLY A 577 21.37 -14.07 20.06
N TRP A 578 21.76 -14.42 21.29
CA TRP A 578 23.13 -14.37 21.79
C TRP A 578 23.27 -15.26 23.06
N PRO A 579 24.36 -16.04 23.22
CA PRO A 579 24.39 -17.18 24.15
C PRO A 579 24.45 -16.85 25.64
N ALA A 580 24.91 -15.65 26.03
CA ALA A 580 25.12 -15.31 27.44
C ALA A 580 25.10 -13.79 27.69
N ALA A 581 25.09 -13.36 28.95
CA ALA A 581 25.26 -11.94 29.31
C ALA A 581 26.48 -11.32 28.60
N LEU A 582 26.33 -10.12 28.07
CA LEU A 582 27.41 -9.38 27.41
C LEU A 582 28.48 -9.05 28.46
N ALA A 583 29.73 -9.41 28.19
CA ALA A 583 30.87 -9.08 29.03
C ALA A 583 31.24 -7.58 28.86
N PRO A 584 32.15 -7.03 29.70
CA PRO A 584 32.65 -5.68 29.47
C PRO A 584 33.39 -5.63 28.12
N ALA A 585 33.32 -4.48 27.46
CA ALA A 585 33.89 -4.25 26.14
C ALA A 585 33.52 -5.29 25.06
N THR A 586 32.32 -5.86 25.14
CA THR A 586 31.85 -6.90 24.20
C THR A 586 30.81 -6.35 23.23
N THR A 587 30.92 -6.71 21.96
CA THR A 587 29.89 -6.47 20.94
C THR A 587 29.18 -7.78 20.63
N ALA A 588 27.87 -7.84 20.88
CA ALA A 588 27.00 -8.90 20.39
C ALA A 588 26.51 -8.55 18.97
N THR A 589 26.32 -9.55 18.11
CA THR A 589 25.62 -9.40 16.84
C THR A 589 24.28 -10.12 16.94
N VAL A 590 23.18 -9.38 16.84
CA VAL A 590 21.82 -9.92 16.85
C VAL A 590 21.34 -9.97 15.40
N VAL A 591 20.87 -11.14 14.96
CA VAL A 591 20.35 -11.36 13.61
C VAL A 591 18.82 -11.32 13.66
N THR A 592 18.23 -10.59 12.72
CA THR A 592 16.77 -10.50 12.58
C THR A 592 16.24 -11.74 11.87
N PRO A 593 15.25 -12.46 12.43
CA PRO A 593 14.65 -13.62 11.77
C PRO A 593 13.90 -13.29 10.47
N ASP A 594 13.83 -14.26 9.55
CA ASP A 594 13.21 -14.13 8.22
C ASP A 594 11.72 -13.76 8.25
N HIS A 595 10.99 -14.11 9.32
CA HIS A 595 9.57 -13.74 9.44
C HIS A 595 9.36 -12.25 9.79
N LEU A 596 10.44 -11.55 10.18
CA LEU A 596 10.44 -10.10 10.44
C LEU A 596 11.19 -9.31 9.35
N ALA A 597 12.13 -9.93 8.64
CA ALA A 597 12.97 -9.23 7.66
C ALA A 597 13.02 -9.95 6.31
N GLY A 598 12.63 -9.24 5.25
CA GLY A 598 12.80 -9.64 3.85
C GLY A 598 13.81 -8.75 3.13
N THR A 599 13.96 -8.89 1.81
CA THR A 599 14.87 -8.07 0.98
C THR A 599 14.60 -6.57 1.08
N GLU A 600 13.34 -6.20 1.30
CA GLU A 600 12.90 -4.80 1.42
C GLU A 600 13.05 -4.23 2.83
N THR A 601 13.38 -5.03 3.84
CA THR A 601 13.49 -4.56 5.23
C THR A 601 14.87 -3.97 5.50
N TRP A 602 14.93 -2.70 5.91
CA TRP A 602 16.20 -1.97 6.08
C TRP A 602 16.50 -1.50 7.50
N ALA A 603 15.48 -1.31 8.31
CA ALA A 603 15.64 -0.93 9.71
C ALA A 603 14.54 -1.56 10.58
N LEU A 604 14.75 -1.54 11.89
CA LEU A 604 13.81 -2.03 12.89
C LEU A 604 13.47 -0.93 13.88
N ALA A 605 12.22 -0.90 14.33
CA ALA A 605 11.85 -0.27 15.59
C ALA A 605 11.87 -1.34 16.67
N THR A 606 12.71 -1.15 17.69
CA THR A 606 12.93 -2.12 18.76
C THR A 606 12.81 -1.47 20.13
N ASN A 607 12.60 -2.28 21.15
CA ASN A 607 12.84 -1.96 22.54
C ASN A 607 14.03 -2.78 23.02
N VAL A 608 15.15 -2.12 23.33
CA VAL A 608 16.35 -2.77 23.84
C VAL A 608 16.34 -2.62 25.35
N THR A 609 16.55 -3.71 26.09
CA THR A 609 16.59 -3.69 27.55
C THR A 609 17.91 -4.25 28.08
N ALA A 610 18.59 -3.45 28.89
CA ALA A 610 19.68 -3.90 29.74
C ALA A 610 19.11 -4.40 31.07
N VAL A 611 19.50 -5.60 31.49
CA VAL A 611 18.99 -6.26 32.69
C VAL A 611 20.14 -6.49 33.67
N GLU A 612 20.05 -5.82 34.82
CA GLU A 612 20.88 -6.00 36.00
C GLU A 612 22.40 -5.95 35.70
N PRO A 613 22.90 -4.85 35.11
CA PRO A 613 24.32 -4.77 34.82
C PRO A 613 25.15 -4.79 36.12
N THR A 614 26.29 -5.46 36.15
CA THR A 614 27.12 -5.56 37.37
C THR A 614 27.88 -4.26 37.69
N ALA A 615 27.92 -3.32 36.76
CA ALA A 615 28.49 -1.98 36.91
C ALA A 615 27.68 -1.00 36.04
N SER A 616 27.69 0.29 36.38
CA SER A 616 27.13 1.30 35.46
C SER A 616 27.83 1.22 34.11
N THR A 617 27.05 1.23 33.03
CA THR A 617 27.53 1.02 31.66
C THR A 617 26.70 1.84 30.67
N TYR A 618 27.09 1.78 29.40
CA TYR A 618 26.24 2.21 28.30
C TYR A 618 26.18 1.10 27.25
N LEU A 619 25.05 1.07 26.52
CA LEU A 619 24.91 0.26 25.32
C LEU A 619 24.87 1.14 24.07
N THR A 620 25.51 0.69 23.00
CA THR A 620 25.47 1.32 21.67
C THR A 620 24.95 0.31 20.65
N VAL A 621 24.05 0.74 19.77
CA VAL A 621 23.40 -0.10 18.74
C VAL A 621 23.61 0.50 17.36
N TRP A 622 24.07 -0.30 16.40
CA TRP A 622 24.36 0.13 15.02
C TRP A 622 24.31 -1.05 14.05
N PRO A 623 24.17 -0.85 12.72
CA PRO A 623 24.06 -1.96 11.78
C PRO A 623 25.36 -2.78 11.69
N ALA A 624 25.23 -4.09 11.45
CA ALA A 624 26.36 -4.98 11.24
C ALA A 624 26.69 -5.13 9.75
N GLY A 625 27.92 -5.52 9.42
CA GLY A 625 28.29 -5.97 8.07
C GLY A 625 28.47 -4.88 6.99
N TYR A 626 28.32 -3.59 7.31
CA TYR A 626 28.68 -2.52 6.38
C TYR A 626 30.16 -2.17 6.47
N THR A 627 30.86 -2.20 5.33
CA THR A 627 32.26 -1.80 5.23
C THR A 627 32.44 -0.34 5.64
N GLY A 628 33.40 -0.06 6.53
CA GLY A 628 33.72 1.30 6.99
C GLY A 628 32.79 1.84 8.09
N VAL A 629 31.73 1.10 8.47
CA VAL A 629 30.84 1.50 9.58
C VAL A 629 31.36 0.90 10.89
N GLY A 630 31.99 1.74 11.71
CA GLY A 630 32.45 1.39 13.05
C GLY A 630 31.41 1.65 14.13
N ARG A 631 31.74 1.28 15.38
CA ARG A 631 30.91 1.60 16.54
C ARG A 631 30.75 3.13 16.67
N PRO A 632 29.54 3.67 16.71
CA PRO A 632 29.30 5.10 16.96
C PRO A 632 29.80 5.54 18.35
N ASN A 633 30.09 6.84 18.50
CA ASN A 633 30.42 7.45 19.79
C ASN A 633 29.18 7.90 20.58
N THR A 634 28.01 7.38 20.23
CA THR A 634 26.71 7.66 20.85
C THR A 634 26.28 6.49 21.73
N SER A 635 25.32 6.72 22.62
CA SER A 635 24.75 5.68 23.49
C SER A 635 23.25 5.59 23.29
N ASN A 636 22.72 4.36 23.28
CA ASN A 636 21.28 4.08 23.28
C ASN A 636 20.75 3.83 24.69
N LEU A 637 21.55 3.27 25.60
CA LEU A 637 21.15 3.04 26.99
C LEU A 637 22.29 3.43 27.93
N ASN A 638 21.94 3.89 29.13
CA ASN A 638 22.89 4.30 30.17
C ASN A 638 22.52 3.67 31.54
N PRO A 639 22.44 2.32 31.65
CA PRO A 639 21.95 1.69 32.87
C PRO A 639 22.96 1.78 34.02
N ALA A 640 22.47 2.12 35.21
CA ALA A 640 23.22 2.00 36.46
C ALA A 640 23.34 0.53 36.89
N ALA A 641 24.34 0.23 37.72
CA ALA A 641 24.51 -1.11 38.29
C ALA A 641 23.22 -1.64 38.96
N GLY A 642 22.84 -2.88 38.64
CA GLY A 642 21.64 -3.55 39.16
C GLY A 642 20.31 -3.06 38.57
N ALA A 643 20.30 -2.05 37.70
CA ALA A 643 19.08 -1.52 37.12
C ALA A 643 18.54 -2.39 35.97
N ILE A 644 17.23 -2.34 35.73
CA ILE A 644 16.60 -2.83 34.50
C ILE A 644 16.17 -1.61 33.71
N VAL A 645 16.79 -1.35 32.58
CA VAL A 645 16.57 -0.13 31.79
C VAL A 645 16.21 -0.50 30.36
N PRO A 646 14.97 -0.22 29.92
CA PRO A 646 14.60 -0.25 28.51
C PRO A 646 14.88 1.10 27.84
N ASN A 647 15.14 1.08 26.54
CA ASN A 647 14.98 2.24 25.68
C ASN A 647 14.51 1.78 24.29
N ALA A 648 13.60 2.52 23.67
CA ALA A 648 13.32 2.35 22.25
C ALA A 648 14.57 2.64 21.41
N VAL A 649 14.77 1.85 20.35
CA VAL A 649 15.88 1.99 19.43
C VAL A 649 15.36 1.76 18.01
N GLN A 650 15.52 2.78 17.16
CA GLN A 650 15.42 2.62 15.71
C GLN A 650 16.82 2.36 15.16
N THR A 651 17.03 1.22 14.51
CA THR A 651 18.36 0.82 14.02
C THR A 651 18.28 0.19 12.64
N MET A 652 19.26 0.51 11.79
CA MET A 652 19.43 -0.20 10.52
C MET A 652 19.86 -1.65 10.76
N ILE A 653 19.51 -2.52 9.83
CA ILE A 653 20.00 -3.89 9.77
C ILE A 653 20.90 -4.07 8.55
N GLY A 654 22.00 -4.79 8.77
CA GLY A 654 23.01 -5.09 7.75
C GLY A 654 22.51 -5.97 6.62
N PRO A 655 23.37 -6.23 5.62
CA PRO A 655 23.07 -7.14 4.51
C PRO A 655 22.62 -8.55 4.94
N ASP A 656 23.18 -9.06 6.04
CA ASP A 656 22.83 -10.35 6.65
C ASP A 656 21.75 -10.20 7.76
N TYR A 657 20.94 -9.15 7.68
CA TYR A 657 19.86 -8.82 8.62
C TYR A 657 20.31 -8.61 10.08
N GLY A 658 21.60 -8.40 10.31
CA GLY A 658 22.20 -8.26 11.64
C GLY A 658 22.45 -6.80 12.06
N PHE A 659 22.43 -6.57 13.37
CA PHE A 659 22.91 -5.33 14.00
C PHE A 659 23.75 -5.65 15.23
N HIS A 660 24.62 -4.72 15.60
CA HIS A 660 25.52 -4.85 16.73
C HIS A 660 24.92 -4.20 17.98
N VAL A 661 25.21 -4.80 19.15
CA VAL A 661 24.96 -4.21 20.47
C VAL A 661 26.25 -4.30 21.29
N TYR A 662 26.84 -3.15 21.61
CA TYR A 662 28.04 -3.06 22.43
C TYR A 662 27.69 -2.83 23.89
N ASN A 663 28.40 -3.49 24.81
CA ASN A 663 28.41 -3.19 26.24
C ASN A 663 29.79 -2.66 26.68
N ASN A 664 29.81 -1.52 27.37
CA ASN A 664 31.06 -0.89 27.79
C ASN A 664 31.71 -1.52 29.02
N SER A 665 30.99 -1.57 30.14
CA SER A 665 31.50 -1.95 31.46
C SER A 665 30.55 -2.92 32.17
N GLY A 666 31.09 -3.68 33.13
CA GLY A 666 30.33 -4.72 33.81
C GLY A 666 29.82 -5.81 32.87
N ARG A 667 29.07 -6.77 33.42
CA ARG A 667 28.30 -7.74 32.65
C ARG A 667 26.84 -7.33 32.67
N THR A 668 26.11 -7.50 31.58
CA THR A 668 24.67 -7.22 31.54
C THR A 668 23.92 -8.21 30.66
N HIS A 669 22.71 -8.57 31.06
CA HIS A 669 21.82 -9.30 30.17
C HIS A 669 21.15 -8.32 29.20
N LEU A 670 21.05 -8.74 27.95
CA LEU A 670 20.40 -8.03 26.86
C LEU A 670 19.10 -8.74 26.46
N LEU A 671 18.03 -7.95 26.32
CA LEU A 671 16.80 -8.32 25.63
C LEU A 671 16.59 -7.36 24.45
N VAL A 672 16.10 -7.88 23.33
CA VAL A 672 15.65 -7.07 22.20
C VAL A 672 14.28 -7.55 21.74
N ASP A 673 13.30 -6.66 21.83
CA ASP A 673 11.93 -6.87 21.36
C ASP A 673 11.68 -5.97 20.12
N VAL A 674 11.21 -6.53 19.01
CA VAL A 674 10.88 -5.81 17.77
C VAL A 674 9.41 -5.42 17.79
N VAL A 675 9.09 -4.15 17.53
CA VAL A 675 7.70 -3.63 17.50
C VAL A 675 7.25 -3.19 16.11
N GLY A 676 8.19 -3.08 15.17
CA GLY A 676 7.89 -2.89 13.76
C GLY A 676 9.15 -2.87 12.91
N THR A 677 8.94 -2.94 11.60
CA THR A 677 10.00 -2.96 10.59
C THR A 677 9.88 -1.71 9.73
N PHE A 678 11.01 -1.28 9.17
CA PHE A 678 11.05 -0.22 8.18
C PHE A 678 11.47 -0.82 6.85
N TYR A 679 10.60 -0.71 5.86
CA TYR A 679 10.80 -1.29 4.54
C TYR A 679 10.90 -0.22 3.46
N TYR A 680 11.67 -0.51 2.42
CA TYR A 680 11.71 0.27 1.20
C TYR A 680 10.54 -0.15 0.31
N GLU A 681 9.78 0.79 -0.23
CA GLU A 681 8.69 0.48 -1.15
C GLU A 681 9.29 0.26 -2.55
N PRO A 682 9.26 -0.97 -3.10
CA PRO A 682 9.91 -1.26 -4.37
C PRO A 682 9.20 -0.52 -5.52
N SER A 683 9.98 0.08 -6.42
CA SER A 683 9.45 0.62 -7.68
C SER A 683 9.09 -0.54 -8.62
N PRO A 684 7.90 -0.57 -9.23
CA PRO A 684 7.49 -1.61 -10.18
C PRO A 684 8.35 -1.66 -11.46
N THR A 685 9.19 -0.64 -11.72
CA THR A 685 10.19 -0.69 -12.80
C THR A 685 11.41 -1.58 -12.50
N SER A 686 11.55 -2.10 -11.28
CA SER A 686 12.62 -3.03 -10.92
C SER A 686 12.26 -4.47 -11.30
N SER A 687 12.29 -4.79 -12.59
CA SER A 687 12.06 -6.15 -13.11
C SER A 687 13.15 -7.17 -12.75
N SER A 688 14.02 -6.84 -11.79
CA SER A 688 14.92 -7.79 -11.14
C SER A 688 15.04 -7.43 -9.66
N ALA A 689 14.16 -7.99 -8.83
CA ALA A 689 14.43 -8.06 -7.40
C ALA A 689 15.74 -8.88 -7.26
N PRO A 690 16.84 -8.30 -6.76
CA PRO A 690 18.05 -9.08 -6.56
C PRO A 690 17.74 -10.17 -5.54
N SER A 691 18.08 -11.42 -5.89
CA SER A 691 17.84 -12.60 -5.04
C SER A 691 18.61 -12.56 -3.71
N THR A 692 19.50 -11.59 -3.52
CA THR A 692 20.31 -11.39 -2.32
C THR A 692 20.53 -9.90 -2.04
N ARG A 693 20.23 -9.46 -0.82
CA ARG A 693 20.39 -8.07 -0.33
C ARG A 693 21.83 -7.55 -0.37
N SER A 694 22.82 -8.45 -0.43
CA SER A 694 24.26 -8.12 -0.48
C SER A 694 24.73 -7.29 -1.68
N ARG A 695 23.88 -7.10 -2.71
CA ARG A 695 24.15 -6.26 -3.88
C ARG A 695 23.47 -4.88 -3.84
N LEU A 696 22.64 -4.61 -2.83
CA LEU A 696 21.90 -3.36 -2.72
C LEU A 696 22.69 -2.34 -1.89
N THR A 697 22.87 -1.15 -2.46
CA THR A 697 23.39 0.02 -1.73
C THR A 697 22.35 0.44 -0.68
N ALA A 698 22.80 0.72 0.54
CA ALA A 698 21.89 1.18 1.58
C ALA A 698 21.21 2.50 1.17
N PRO A 699 19.89 2.65 1.38
CA PRO A 699 19.18 3.90 1.12
C PRO A 699 19.48 4.85 2.27
N THR A 700 20.68 5.41 2.28
CA THR A 700 21.18 6.24 3.38
C THR A 700 21.49 7.63 2.87
N VAL A 701 20.97 8.62 3.57
CA VAL A 701 21.39 10.00 3.42
C VAL A 701 22.66 10.20 4.22
N GLU A 702 23.54 11.09 3.74
CA GLU A 702 24.76 11.46 4.47
C GLU A 702 24.43 11.91 5.90
N ALA A 703 25.37 11.68 6.81
CA ALA A 703 25.26 12.13 8.19
C ALA A 703 25.21 13.67 8.26
N PRO A 704 24.31 14.27 9.06
CA PRO A 704 24.31 15.71 9.25
C PRO A 704 25.53 16.18 10.03
N LYS A 705 25.85 17.45 9.87
CA LYS A 705 26.77 18.19 10.73
C LYS A 705 25.98 18.95 11.80
N ALA A 706 26.58 19.07 12.97
CA ALA A 706 26.09 19.99 13.99
C ALA A 706 26.31 21.44 13.50
N ALA A 707 25.25 22.25 13.55
CA ALA A 707 25.32 23.68 13.24
C ALA A 707 25.55 24.50 14.53
N PRO A 708 25.90 25.81 14.43
CA PRO A 708 26.00 26.67 15.60
C PRO A 708 24.71 26.65 16.43
N LEU A 709 24.84 26.35 17.71
CA LEU A 709 23.72 26.22 18.62
C LEU A 709 23.10 27.60 18.92
N SER A 710 21.78 27.62 19.17
CA SER A 710 21.16 28.82 19.71
C SER A 710 21.72 29.10 21.11
N ARG A 711 21.73 30.36 21.52
CA ARG A 711 21.98 30.69 22.94
C ARG A 711 20.86 30.04 23.78
N PRO A 712 21.13 29.59 25.01
CA PRO A 712 20.08 29.16 25.91
C PRO A 712 19.07 30.28 26.18
N HIS A 713 17.78 29.95 26.14
CA HIS A 713 16.67 30.86 26.38
C HIS A 713 15.93 30.42 27.66
N ARG A 714 15.41 31.38 28.43
CA ARG A 714 14.54 31.09 29.57
C ARG A 714 13.13 30.83 29.03
N ALA A 715 12.53 29.71 29.45
CA ALA A 715 11.19 29.29 29.04
C ALA A 715 10.08 30.14 29.68
#